data_AF-A0A7C9HE30-F1
#
_entry.id   AF-A0A7C9HE30-F1
#
_cell.length_a   1.000
_cell.length_b   1.000
_cell.length_c   1.000
_cell.angle_alpha   90.00
_cell.angle_beta   90.00
_cell.angle_gamma   90.00
#
_symmetry.space_group_name_H-M   'P 1'
#
loop_
_entity.id
_entity.type
_entity.pdbx_description
1 polymer ?
#
loop_
_entity_poly.entity_id
_entity_poly.type
_entity_poly.pdbx_seq_one_letter_code
_entity_poly.pdbx_strand_id
1 'polypeptide(L)'
;MRTKRLLEIVYILIVAIMAIGTVIGKYTSLDYVSDNIFGSWWFILLWAIGTATGIIYFIKRKVRRPIIVLLHLSFVIILLGALLTHLTAHKGMIHLRQGKPVSTYITKDGNKAQLPFSVVLNRFNITYHAGNMAAMDYASVITIIEGERKEEFQVSMNKIYSGYGTRLYQSSFDEDMKGSYLSVNSDPYGIPVTYIGYALLFLGLIAMLIEPKGNFRRLLRSNSGKAIALLLLLLAGTSPISAQPSLTRETADEFGKVLIVYNGRICPMQTYAIDFTKKLYGKKNYKDFTPCQVLTGFMFWGKEWMKEPIFKIKGSELRNKLGLSEYISPMSLFGQQGYILGPYLEDAQSQPNDAVAKQILDTDDKMMLLMDLMQGKTLKIFPYTSNKGNIDWFAPTDRMPKAMPKAQQQYIHTILSLARQLANQGNTGMLNELALKLQKYQQVYGGNTIPTPTEIKAENIYNSCSFATILFIVNLTLGLLSILFLNKKKRYRIFTCLMGLSWLILTFTLALRWIINGTIPIANGYETMLLLSWLIMIVSILTTHKMQLMTTFGLLMSGFMLLVSHLGEMDPSITPRMPVLNSPLLSIHVSIIMISYALFSLTFISAIAYFFTNKSKKASIIQINKQLTTLSQIFLYPAITTLGLGIFIGAIWANISWGTYWGWDPKETWALITFMIYAIPLHKASLQSLRSEKKYHIFMFIAFLSILMTYFGVNYILGGMHSYA
;
A
#
# COMPACT_ATOMS: atom_id res chain seq x y z
N MET A 1 -16.57 30.47 29.84
CA MET A 1 -15.11 30.34 29.61
C MET A 1 -14.51 29.06 30.19
N ARG A 2 -14.83 28.67 31.44
CA ARG A 2 -14.27 27.46 32.08
C ARG A 2 -14.57 26.14 31.35
N THR A 3 -15.82 25.90 30.92
CA THR A 3 -16.21 24.66 30.21
C THR A 3 -15.51 24.46 28.87
N LYS A 4 -15.30 25.55 28.11
CA LYS A 4 -14.61 25.52 26.82
C LYS A 4 -13.13 25.12 26.97
N ARG A 5 -12.42 25.73 27.95
CA ARG A 5 -11.01 25.41 28.22
C ARG A 5 -10.85 23.97 28.69
N LEU A 6 -11.75 23.49 29.55
CA LEU A 6 -11.75 22.10 29.99
C LEU A 6 -11.89 21.14 28.80
N LEU A 7 -12.84 21.41 27.89
CA LEU A 7 -13.02 20.60 26.69
C LEU A 7 -11.77 20.62 25.78
N GLU A 8 -11.15 21.79 25.58
CA GLU A 8 -9.91 21.91 24.81
C GLU A 8 -8.76 21.08 25.42
N ILE A 9 -8.59 21.14 26.75
CA ILE A 9 -7.55 20.38 27.47
C ILE A 9 -7.80 18.87 27.36
N VAL A 10 -9.02 18.42 27.64
CA VAL A 10 -9.39 16.99 27.57
C VAL A 10 -9.20 16.46 26.16
N TYR A 11 -9.59 17.22 25.14
CA TYR A 11 -9.40 16.83 23.74
C TYR A 11 -7.93 16.64 23.37
N ILE A 12 -7.06 17.56 23.79
CA ILE A 12 -5.61 17.47 23.54
C ILE A 12 -5.02 16.26 24.28
N LEU A 13 -5.43 16.04 25.53
CA LEU A 13 -4.97 14.89 26.31
C LEU A 13 -5.35 13.57 25.65
N ILE A 14 -6.60 13.42 25.19
CA ILE A 14 -7.05 12.22 24.46
C ILE A 14 -6.17 11.97 23.23
N VAL A 15 -5.95 12.99 22.40
CA VAL A 15 -5.09 12.86 21.21
C VAL A 15 -3.65 12.49 21.56
N ALA A 16 -3.08 13.11 22.59
CA ALA A 16 -1.72 12.85 23.04
C ALA A 16 -1.56 11.43 23.61
N ILE A 17 -2.50 10.99 24.44
CA ILE A 17 -2.49 9.63 25.03
C ILE A 17 -2.59 8.58 23.93
N MET A 18 -3.46 8.78 22.93
CA MET A 18 -3.55 7.87 21.80
C MET A 18 -2.24 7.79 21.01
N ALA A 19 -1.63 8.94 20.70
CA ALA A 19 -0.35 8.98 20.00
C ALA A 19 0.76 8.27 20.81
N ILE A 20 0.88 8.57 22.11
CA ILE A 20 1.85 7.95 23.01
C ILE A 20 1.61 6.44 23.12
N GLY A 21 0.34 6.01 23.24
CA GLY A 21 -0.04 4.60 23.30
C GLY A 21 0.47 3.82 22.09
N THR A 22 0.35 4.38 20.88
CA THR A 22 0.90 3.72 19.67
C THR A 22 2.42 3.58 19.69
N VAL A 23 3.14 4.55 20.26
CA VAL A 23 4.60 4.49 20.40
C VAL A 23 4.99 3.46 21.46
N ILE A 24 4.30 3.42 22.60
CA ILE A 24 4.52 2.40 23.65
C ILE A 24 4.26 1.00 23.09
N GLY A 25 3.22 0.83 22.28
CA GLY A 25 2.84 -0.47 21.69
C GLY A 25 3.93 -1.05 20.79
N LYS A 26 4.69 -0.19 20.11
CA LYS A 26 5.87 -0.60 19.33
C LYS A 26 6.95 -1.25 20.21
N TYR A 27 7.18 -0.73 21.41
CA TYR A 27 8.23 -1.21 22.32
C TYR A 27 7.76 -2.32 23.27
N THR A 28 6.46 -2.60 23.32
CA THR A 28 5.86 -3.59 24.21
C THR A 28 5.06 -4.61 23.39
N SER A 29 3.76 -4.42 23.25
CA SER A 29 2.88 -5.14 22.33
C SER A 29 1.56 -4.38 22.18
N LEU A 30 0.80 -4.71 21.13
CA LEU A 30 -0.56 -4.17 20.95
C LEU A 30 -1.48 -4.58 22.10
N ASP A 31 -1.38 -5.83 22.55
CA ASP A 31 -2.17 -6.35 23.66
C ASP A 31 -1.93 -5.58 24.95
N TYR A 32 -0.65 -5.30 25.27
CA TYR A 32 -0.28 -4.54 26.45
C TYR A 32 -0.91 -3.15 26.48
N VAL A 33 -0.84 -2.42 25.36
CA VAL A 33 -1.41 -1.06 25.27
C VAL A 33 -2.93 -1.09 25.29
N SER A 34 -3.53 -2.07 24.63
CA SER A 34 -4.99 -2.26 24.65
C SER A 34 -5.49 -2.45 26.08
N ASP A 35 -4.78 -3.21 26.93
CA ASP A 35 -5.23 -3.47 28.29
C ASP A 35 -4.90 -2.33 29.26
N ASN A 36 -3.66 -1.82 29.19
CA ASN A 36 -3.14 -0.90 30.20
C ASN A 36 -3.41 0.57 29.89
N ILE A 37 -3.68 0.91 28.63
CA ILE A 37 -3.91 2.29 28.20
C ILE A 37 -5.32 2.44 27.66
N PHE A 38 -5.66 1.81 26.53
CA PHE A 38 -6.93 2.07 25.85
C PHE A 38 -8.15 1.43 26.52
N GLY A 39 -7.97 0.30 27.20
CA GLY A 39 -8.99 -0.40 27.99
C GLY A 39 -9.02 0.04 29.46
N SER A 40 -8.14 0.96 29.86
CA SER A 40 -8.03 1.40 31.25
C SER A 40 -9.21 2.28 31.67
N TRP A 41 -9.62 2.16 32.93
CA TRP A 41 -10.73 2.95 33.48
C TRP A 41 -10.48 4.47 33.39
N TRP A 42 -9.22 4.92 33.51
CA TRP A 42 -8.87 6.33 33.49
C TRP A 42 -8.98 6.92 32.08
N PHE A 43 -8.64 6.14 31.04
CA PHE A 43 -8.79 6.57 29.66
C PHE A 43 -10.27 6.63 29.25
N ILE A 44 -11.06 5.65 29.67
CA ILE A 44 -12.52 5.64 29.48
C ILE A 44 -13.16 6.85 30.19
N LEU A 45 -12.75 7.12 31.43
CA LEU A 45 -13.21 8.29 32.18
C LEU A 45 -12.86 9.59 31.45
N LEU A 46 -11.67 9.69 30.84
CA LEU A 46 -11.27 10.86 30.07
C LEU A 46 -12.19 11.11 28.87
N TRP A 47 -12.55 10.07 28.12
CA TRP A 47 -13.56 10.14 27.05
C TRP A 47 -14.94 10.53 27.58
N ALA A 48 -15.37 9.98 28.72
CA ALA A 48 -16.64 10.31 29.34
C ALA A 48 -16.70 11.78 29.77
N ILE A 49 -15.64 12.31 30.38
CA ILE A 49 -15.50 13.74 30.73
C ILE A 49 -15.54 14.60 29.46
N GLY A 50 -14.83 14.21 28.40
CA GLY A 50 -14.83 14.89 27.11
C GLY A 50 -16.24 14.99 26.50
N THR A 51 -16.95 13.86 26.49
CA THR A 51 -18.33 13.78 25.98
C THR A 51 -19.29 14.62 26.81
N ALA A 52 -19.27 14.49 28.15
CA ALA A 52 -20.15 15.24 29.04
C ALA A 52 -19.92 16.76 28.91
N THR A 53 -18.65 17.18 28.92
CA THR A 53 -18.30 18.61 28.75
C THR A 53 -18.66 19.12 27.35
N GLY A 54 -18.52 18.29 26.31
CA GLY A 54 -18.96 18.56 24.95
C GLY A 54 -20.46 18.77 24.85
N ILE A 55 -21.28 17.88 25.42
CA ILE A 55 -22.75 17.98 25.46
C ILE A 55 -23.17 19.27 26.19
N ILE A 56 -22.60 19.53 27.37
CA ILE A 56 -22.88 20.75 28.14
C ILE A 56 -22.55 22.00 27.31
N TYR A 57 -21.40 22.01 26.63
CA TYR A 57 -21.01 23.14 25.78
C TYR A 57 -21.95 23.30 24.58
N PHE A 58 -22.36 22.19 23.95
CA PHE A 58 -23.29 22.17 22.82
C PHE A 58 -24.65 22.75 23.18
N ILE A 59 -25.22 22.33 24.32
CA ILE A 59 -26.49 22.84 24.86
C ILE A 59 -26.36 24.32 25.21
N LYS A 60 -25.28 24.74 25.91
CA LYS A 60 -25.04 26.15 26.25
C LYS A 60 -24.93 27.05 25.03
N ARG A 61 -24.39 26.55 23.91
CA ARG A 61 -24.32 27.27 22.63
C ARG A 61 -25.65 27.35 21.88
N LYS A 62 -26.71 26.67 22.36
CA LYS A 62 -28.04 26.60 21.72
C LYS A 62 -27.97 26.27 20.23
N VAL A 63 -27.12 25.31 19.86
CA VAL A 63 -26.97 24.89 18.46
C VAL A 63 -28.25 24.18 18.01
N ARG A 64 -28.98 24.77 17.05
CA ARG A 64 -30.26 24.24 16.54
C ARG A 64 -30.20 23.71 15.10
N ARG A 65 -29.02 23.63 14.49
CA ARG A 65 -28.89 23.13 13.11
C ARG A 65 -28.99 21.61 13.10
N PRO A 66 -30.00 21.00 12.44
CA PRO A 66 -30.29 19.58 12.55
C PRO A 66 -29.12 18.71 12.07
N ILE A 67 -28.44 19.10 10.99
CA ILE A 67 -27.26 18.36 10.46
C ILE A 67 -26.11 18.37 11.48
N ILE A 68 -25.86 19.49 12.15
CA ILE A 68 -24.78 19.59 13.15
C ILE A 68 -25.13 18.77 14.40
N VAL A 69 -26.41 18.79 14.82
CA VAL A 69 -26.92 17.97 15.93
C VAL A 69 -26.75 16.49 15.62
N LEU A 70 -27.18 16.04 14.43
CA LEU A 70 -27.04 14.67 13.96
C LEU A 70 -25.58 14.21 14.00
N LEU A 71 -24.67 15.03 13.47
CA LEU A 71 -23.25 14.71 13.42
C LEU A 71 -22.64 14.57 14.82
N HIS A 72 -22.96 15.46 15.77
CA HIS A 72 -22.42 15.34 17.14
C HIS A 72 -23.07 14.22 17.93
N LEU A 73 -24.38 14.00 17.76
CA LEU A 73 -25.11 12.91 18.39
C LEU A 73 -24.56 11.55 17.95
N SER A 74 -24.15 11.43 16.68
CA SER A 74 -23.55 10.20 16.16
C SER A 74 -22.30 9.78 16.96
N PHE A 75 -21.41 10.71 17.32
CA PHE A 75 -20.24 10.42 18.14
C PHE A 75 -20.59 9.98 19.56
N VAL A 76 -21.64 10.56 20.16
CA VAL A 76 -22.12 10.13 21.48
C VAL A 76 -22.61 8.68 21.43
N ILE A 77 -23.35 8.32 20.38
CA ILE A 77 -23.85 6.95 20.18
C ILE A 77 -22.69 5.98 19.90
N ILE A 78 -21.70 6.38 19.10
CA ILE A 78 -20.48 5.57 18.86
C ILE A 78 -19.74 5.29 20.17
N LEU A 79 -19.55 6.31 21.02
CA LEU A 79 -18.87 6.16 22.30
C LEU A 79 -19.68 5.33 23.30
N LEU A 80 -21.01 5.45 23.29
CA LEU A 80 -21.90 4.58 24.05
C LEU A 80 -21.76 3.12 23.60
N GLY A 81 -21.76 2.87 22.29
CA GLY A 81 -21.53 1.54 21.71
C GLY A 81 -20.17 0.97 22.11
N ALA A 82 -19.11 1.77 22.02
CA ALA A 82 -17.76 1.37 22.46
C ALA A 82 -17.69 1.04 23.96
N LEU A 83 -18.41 1.79 24.81
CA LEU A 83 -18.52 1.49 26.23
C LEU A 83 -19.26 0.16 26.47
N LEU A 84 -20.36 -0.09 25.76
CA LEU A 84 -21.08 -1.35 25.84
C LEU A 84 -20.21 -2.53 25.40
N THR A 85 -19.44 -2.37 24.31
CA THR A 85 -18.44 -3.35 23.87
C THR A 85 -17.45 -3.62 24.98
N HIS A 86 -16.88 -2.59 25.61
CA HIS A 86 -15.91 -2.75 26.70
C HIS A 86 -16.49 -3.50 27.90
N LEU A 87 -17.74 -3.24 28.25
CA LEU A 87 -18.39 -3.82 29.42
C LEU A 87 -18.98 -5.22 29.20
N THR A 88 -19.38 -5.55 27.96
CA THR A 88 -20.19 -6.76 27.68
C THR A 88 -19.57 -7.72 26.69
N ALA A 89 -18.54 -7.31 25.95
CA ALA A 89 -17.94 -8.17 24.93
C ALA A 89 -17.01 -9.23 25.55
N HIS A 90 -17.08 -10.43 25.00
CA HIS A 90 -16.22 -11.54 25.38
C HIS A 90 -15.39 -11.98 24.18
N LYS A 91 -14.08 -12.09 24.37
CA LYS A 91 -13.12 -12.44 23.32
C LYS A 91 -12.22 -13.59 23.74
N GLY A 92 -11.77 -14.38 22.77
CA GLY A 92 -10.79 -15.43 23.01
C GLY A 92 -10.46 -16.24 21.76
N MET A 93 -9.86 -17.40 21.96
CA MET A 93 -9.36 -18.28 20.91
C MET A 93 -9.82 -19.72 21.15
N ILE A 94 -10.23 -20.40 20.07
CA ILE A 94 -10.43 -21.84 20.07
C ILE A 94 -9.39 -22.51 19.20
N HIS A 95 -8.81 -23.59 19.72
CA HIS A 95 -8.03 -24.53 18.93
C HIS A 95 -8.90 -25.73 18.61
N LEU A 96 -9.10 -25.98 17.32
CA LEU A 96 -9.87 -27.11 16.82
C LEU A 96 -8.94 -28.12 16.18
N ARG A 97 -9.07 -29.39 16.57
CA ARG A 97 -8.43 -30.53 15.89
C ARG A 97 -9.50 -31.32 15.14
N GLN A 98 -9.13 -31.81 13.96
CA GLN A 98 -10.06 -32.48 13.07
C GLN A 98 -10.81 -33.63 13.77
N GLY A 99 -12.14 -33.63 13.65
CA GLY A 99 -13.03 -34.65 14.22
C GLY A 99 -13.25 -34.57 15.73
N LYS A 100 -12.59 -33.66 16.46
CA LYS A 100 -12.77 -33.51 17.91
C LYS A 100 -13.74 -32.37 18.22
N PRO A 101 -14.84 -32.62 18.96
CA PRO A 101 -15.74 -31.56 19.42
C PRO A 101 -15.07 -30.73 20.51
N VAL A 102 -15.24 -29.42 20.42
CA VAL A 102 -14.77 -28.45 21.41
C VAL A 102 -15.94 -27.53 21.79
N SER A 103 -16.24 -27.44 23.08
CA SER A 103 -17.30 -26.55 23.60
C SER A 103 -16.73 -25.38 24.41
N THR A 104 -15.40 -25.27 24.50
CA THR A 104 -14.73 -24.25 25.32
C THR A 104 -13.75 -23.44 24.50
N TYR A 105 -13.60 -22.17 24.85
CA TYR A 105 -12.58 -21.29 24.30
C TYR A 105 -11.66 -20.75 25.39
N ILE A 106 -10.45 -20.37 25.01
CA ILE A 106 -9.46 -19.78 25.90
C ILE A 106 -9.64 -18.26 25.82
N THR A 107 -9.97 -17.63 26.94
CA THR A 107 -10.05 -16.16 27.05
C THR A 107 -8.66 -15.56 26.98
N LYS A 108 -8.59 -14.23 26.83
CA LYS A 108 -7.31 -13.50 26.80
C LYS A 108 -6.46 -13.74 28.06
N ASP A 109 -7.09 -13.96 29.21
CA ASP A 109 -6.42 -14.23 30.50
C ASP A 109 -5.91 -15.69 30.63
N GLY A 110 -6.07 -16.51 29.58
CA GLY A 110 -5.71 -17.93 29.59
C GLY A 110 -6.75 -18.84 30.26
N ASN A 111 -7.87 -18.29 30.73
CA ASN A 111 -8.94 -19.05 31.36
C ASN A 111 -9.82 -19.77 30.31
N LYS A 112 -10.35 -20.95 30.65
CA LYS A 112 -11.33 -21.63 29.80
C LYS A 112 -12.73 -21.11 30.08
N ALA A 113 -13.43 -20.69 29.03
CA ALA A 113 -14.83 -20.28 29.05
C ALA A 113 -15.68 -21.17 28.14
N GLN A 114 -16.97 -21.31 28.42
CA GLN A 114 -17.90 -22.14 27.64
C GLN A 114 -18.46 -21.39 26.45
N LEU A 115 -18.56 -22.06 25.31
CA LEU A 115 -19.33 -21.63 24.15
C LEU A 115 -20.81 -22.01 24.33
N PRO A 116 -21.75 -21.28 23.70
CA PRO A 116 -23.16 -21.65 23.70
C PRO A 116 -23.45 -22.91 22.86
N PHE A 117 -22.49 -23.39 22.08
CA PHE A 117 -22.57 -24.55 21.21
C PHE A 117 -21.26 -25.35 21.22
N SER A 118 -21.28 -26.59 20.72
CA SER A 118 -20.06 -27.35 20.43
C SER A 118 -19.64 -27.18 18.97
N VAL A 119 -18.34 -27.06 18.71
CA VAL A 119 -17.77 -26.92 17.36
C VAL A 119 -16.88 -28.11 17.04
N VAL A 120 -17.03 -28.66 15.83
CA VAL A 120 -16.15 -29.70 15.28
C VAL A 120 -15.49 -29.18 14.01
N LEU A 121 -14.18 -29.36 13.87
CA LEU A 121 -13.49 -29.13 12.60
C LEU A 121 -13.62 -30.38 11.71
N ASN A 122 -14.28 -30.24 10.56
CA ASN A 122 -14.42 -31.32 9.58
C ASN A 122 -13.17 -31.42 8.71
N ARG A 123 -12.70 -30.29 8.19
CA ARG A 123 -11.47 -30.17 7.39
C ARG A 123 -10.97 -28.72 7.36
N PHE A 124 -9.67 -28.56 7.19
CA PHE A 124 -9.02 -27.29 6.92
C PHE A 124 -8.37 -27.35 5.52
N ASN A 125 -8.65 -26.35 4.69
CA ASN A 125 -8.16 -26.29 3.32
C ASN A 125 -7.51 -24.94 3.03
N ILE A 126 -6.38 -24.96 2.33
CA ILE A 126 -5.77 -23.78 1.72
C ILE A 126 -6.13 -23.80 0.24
N THR A 127 -6.76 -22.73 -0.24
CA THR A 127 -6.97 -22.53 -1.68
C THR A 127 -5.78 -21.73 -2.19
N TYR A 128 -5.12 -22.19 -3.24
CA TYR A 128 -3.98 -21.48 -3.85
C TYR A 128 -4.41 -20.77 -5.14
N HIS A 129 -3.68 -19.73 -5.52
CA HIS A 129 -3.83 -19.12 -6.85
C HIS A 129 -3.38 -20.11 -7.93
N ALA A 130 -4.06 -20.10 -9.08
CA ALA A 130 -3.77 -21.06 -10.16
C ALA A 130 -2.31 -20.93 -10.64
N GLY A 131 -1.57 -22.06 -10.61
CA GLY A 131 -0.19 -22.13 -11.11
C GLY A 131 0.89 -21.65 -10.14
N ASN A 132 0.59 -21.41 -8.85
CA ASN A 132 1.59 -21.10 -7.83
C ASN A 132 1.20 -21.60 -6.41
N MET A 133 2.10 -21.41 -5.45
CA MET A 133 1.90 -21.77 -4.02
C MET A 133 1.46 -20.58 -3.15
N ALA A 134 1.03 -19.47 -3.74
CA ALA A 134 0.50 -18.33 -2.99
C ALA A 134 -0.94 -18.64 -2.54
N ALA A 135 -1.18 -18.58 -1.23
CA ALA A 135 -2.51 -18.80 -0.67
C ALA A 135 -3.48 -17.70 -1.15
N MET A 136 -4.64 -18.12 -1.64
CA MET A 136 -5.80 -17.32 -2.01
C MET A 136 -6.82 -17.24 -0.87
N ASP A 137 -7.03 -18.33 -0.13
CA ASP A 137 -7.92 -18.37 1.04
C ASP A 137 -7.50 -19.45 2.04
N TYR A 138 -7.80 -19.22 3.31
CA TYR A 138 -7.65 -20.17 4.42
C TYR A 138 -9.03 -20.49 4.96
N ALA A 139 -9.51 -21.72 4.74
CA ALA A 139 -10.89 -22.09 5.03
C ALA A 139 -10.98 -23.28 6.00
N SER A 140 -11.67 -23.07 7.12
CA SER A 140 -12.09 -24.11 8.05
C SER A 140 -13.55 -24.48 7.80
N VAL A 141 -13.80 -25.73 7.43
CA VAL A 141 -15.16 -26.28 7.38
C VAL A 141 -15.48 -26.84 8.76
N ILE A 142 -16.42 -26.21 9.45
CA ILE A 142 -16.81 -26.54 10.81
C ILE A 142 -18.27 -26.98 10.88
N THR A 143 -18.59 -27.86 11.83
CA THR A 143 -19.98 -28.18 12.20
C THR A 143 -20.25 -27.60 13.57
N ILE A 144 -21.31 -26.79 13.66
CA ILE A 144 -21.87 -26.27 14.91
C ILE A 144 -22.94 -27.24 15.40
N ILE A 145 -22.85 -27.62 16.67
CA ILE A 145 -23.76 -28.56 17.33
C ILE A 145 -24.39 -27.84 18.53
N GLU A 146 -25.70 -27.60 18.45
CA GLU A 146 -26.50 -27.07 19.56
C GLU A 146 -27.72 -27.98 19.74
N GLY A 147 -27.75 -28.76 20.84
CA GLY A 147 -28.76 -29.79 21.05
C GLY A 147 -28.79 -30.82 19.91
N GLU A 148 -29.94 -30.97 19.26
CA GLU A 148 -30.12 -31.87 18.09
C GLU A 148 -29.76 -31.21 16.75
N ARG A 149 -29.57 -29.89 16.71
CA ARG A 149 -29.27 -29.17 15.48
C ARG A 149 -27.80 -29.26 15.14
N LYS A 150 -27.50 -29.64 13.90
CA LYS A 150 -26.16 -29.68 13.33
C LYS A 150 -26.13 -28.85 12.05
N GLU A 151 -25.31 -27.81 12.04
CA GLU A 151 -25.16 -26.92 10.90
C GLU A 151 -23.70 -26.90 10.45
N GLU A 152 -23.46 -27.19 9.17
CA GLU A 152 -22.13 -27.06 8.57
C GLU A 152 -21.93 -25.63 8.05
N PHE A 153 -20.80 -25.04 8.39
CA PHE A 153 -20.42 -23.70 7.95
C PHE A 153 -18.95 -23.65 7.56
N GLN A 154 -18.62 -22.83 6.56
CA GLN A 154 -17.24 -22.57 6.17
C GLN A 154 -16.81 -21.20 6.67
N VAL A 155 -15.83 -21.19 7.58
CA VAL A 155 -15.17 -19.99 8.09
C VAL A 155 -13.89 -19.74 7.31
N SER A 156 -13.71 -18.54 6.77
CA SER A 156 -12.48 -18.11 6.09
C SER A 156 -12.18 -16.62 6.29
N MET A 157 -11.06 -16.12 5.77
CA MET A 157 -10.53 -14.77 6.04
C MET A 157 -11.50 -13.60 5.74
N ASN A 158 -12.49 -13.80 4.87
CA ASN A 158 -13.52 -12.82 4.53
C ASN A 158 -14.95 -13.37 4.71
N LYS A 159 -15.09 -14.51 5.40
CA LYS A 159 -16.36 -15.18 5.66
C LYS A 159 -16.38 -15.74 7.07
N ILE A 160 -16.93 -14.96 7.99
CA ILE A 160 -17.02 -15.37 9.40
C ILE A 160 -18.31 -16.13 9.67
N TYR A 161 -18.27 -17.02 10.66
CA TYR A 161 -19.49 -17.55 11.25
C TYR A 161 -20.09 -16.51 12.20
N SER A 162 -21.41 -16.38 12.21
CA SER A 162 -22.15 -15.53 13.15
C SER A 162 -23.45 -16.22 13.52
N GLY A 163 -23.55 -16.70 14.76
CA GLY A 163 -24.72 -17.40 15.28
C GLY A 163 -24.66 -17.51 16.80
N TYR A 164 -25.81 -17.66 17.46
CA TYR A 164 -25.89 -17.78 18.92
C TYR A 164 -25.15 -16.67 19.69
N GLY A 165 -25.22 -15.43 19.19
CA GLY A 165 -24.53 -14.28 19.77
C GLY A 165 -22.99 -14.34 19.70
N THR A 166 -22.43 -15.31 18.99
CA THR A 166 -20.98 -15.59 18.92
C THR A 166 -20.52 -15.55 17.48
N ARG A 167 -19.31 -15.02 17.26
CA ARG A 167 -18.67 -14.98 15.96
C ARG A 167 -17.37 -15.74 15.99
N LEU A 168 -17.12 -16.52 14.93
CA LEU A 168 -15.88 -17.26 14.74
C LEU A 168 -15.23 -16.79 13.45
N TYR A 169 -13.97 -16.41 13.53
CA TYR A 169 -13.17 -15.99 12.39
C TYR A 169 -11.82 -16.69 12.37
N GLN A 170 -11.32 -16.94 11.17
CA GLN A 170 -10.07 -17.67 10.97
C GLN A 170 -8.90 -16.81 11.46
N SER A 171 -8.01 -17.38 12.27
CA SER A 171 -6.85 -16.69 12.82
C SER A 171 -5.54 -17.33 12.35
N SER A 172 -5.34 -18.61 12.65
CA SER A 172 -4.16 -19.38 12.25
C SER A 172 -4.49 -20.87 12.10
N PHE A 173 -3.52 -21.70 11.75
CA PHE A 173 -3.71 -23.14 11.57
C PHE A 173 -2.45 -23.91 11.99
N ASP A 174 -2.61 -25.21 12.28
CA ASP A 174 -1.48 -26.09 12.60
C ASP A 174 -0.71 -26.44 11.32
N GLU A 175 0.62 -26.50 11.38
CA GLU A 175 1.48 -26.85 10.23
C GLU A 175 1.14 -28.23 9.60
N ASP A 176 0.55 -29.14 10.39
CA ASP A 176 0.12 -30.45 9.94
C ASP A 176 -1.21 -30.46 9.17
N MET A 177 -1.84 -29.27 8.99
CA MET A 177 -3.11 -29.05 8.29
C MET A 177 -4.32 -29.77 8.90
N LYS A 178 -4.16 -30.32 10.12
CA LYS A 178 -5.22 -31.06 10.84
C LYS A 178 -5.81 -30.28 12.01
N GLY A 179 -5.35 -29.05 12.23
CA GLY A 179 -5.94 -28.15 13.20
C GLY A 179 -6.02 -26.72 12.73
N SER A 180 -6.95 -25.99 13.34
CA SER A 180 -7.27 -24.62 13.01
C SER A 180 -7.52 -23.83 14.29
N TYR A 181 -7.00 -22.60 14.33
CA TYR A 181 -7.30 -21.63 15.37
C TYR A 181 -8.33 -20.65 14.86
N LEU A 182 -9.49 -20.62 15.50
CA LEU A 182 -10.51 -19.61 15.26
C LEU A 182 -10.54 -18.66 16.45
N SER A 183 -10.63 -17.37 16.17
CA SER A 183 -10.90 -16.37 17.19
C SER A 183 -12.40 -16.29 17.46
N VAL A 184 -12.74 -16.12 18.74
CA VAL A 184 -14.09 -15.97 19.25
C VAL A 184 -14.32 -14.51 19.61
N ASN A 185 -15.41 -13.92 19.11
CA ASN A 185 -15.90 -12.63 19.56
C ASN A 185 -17.41 -12.67 19.78
N SER A 186 -17.86 -12.33 20.98
CA SER A 186 -19.27 -12.15 21.32
C SER A 186 -19.48 -10.73 21.80
N ASP A 187 -20.23 -9.94 21.04
CA ASP A 187 -20.59 -8.56 21.39
C ASP A 187 -22.00 -8.23 20.83
N PRO A 188 -23.06 -8.67 21.55
CA PRO A 188 -24.44 -8.53 21.07
C PRO A 188 -24.99 -7.10 21.20
N TYR A 189 -24.42 -6.25 22.07
CA TYR A 189 -24.95 -4.92 22.36
C TYR A 189 -24.08 -3.79 21.81
N GLY A 190 -22.76 -3.89 21.91
CA GLY A 190 -21.82 -2.85 21.49
C GLY A 190 -21.80 -2.65 19.97
N ILE A 191 -21.75 -3.74 19.20
CA ILE A 191 -21.71 -3.68 17.73
C ILE A 191 -22.96 -2.99 17.15
N PRO A 192 -24.21 -3.40 17.47
CA PRO A 192 -25.38 -2.76 16.89
C PRO A 192 -25.47 -1.26 17.20
N VAL A 193 -25.19 -0.87 18.46
CA VAL A 193 -25.24 0.54 18.88
C VAL A 193 -24.16 1.36 18.16
N THR A 194 -22.94 0.84 18.06
CA THR A 194 -21.85 1.51 17.33
C THR A 194 -22.21 1.70 15.85
N TYR A 195 -22.82 0.69 15.22
CA TYR A 195 -23.20 0.75 13.81
C TYR A 195 -24.34 1.74 13.54
N ILE A 196 -25.30 1.88 14.46
CA ILE A 196 -26.31 2.95 14.40
C ILE A 196 -25.62 4.31 14.46
N GLY A 197 -24.67 4.48 15.38
CA GLY A 197 -23.87 5.70 15.48
C GLY A 197 -23.12 5.99 14.18
N TYR A 198 -22.46 5.00 13.58
CA TYR A 198 -21.79 5.17 12.31
C TYR A 198 -22.73 5.51 11.14
N ALA A 199 -23.91 4.90 11.06
CA ALA A 199 -24.90 5.21 10.03
C ALA A 199 -25.36 6.68 10.12
N LEU A 200 -25.58 7.18 11.34
CA LEU A 200 -25.91 8.59 11.57
C LEU A 200 -24.76 9.52 11.20
N LEU A 201 -23.51 9.13 11.49
CA LEU A 201 -22.31 9.89 11.10
C LEU A 201 -22.19 9.97 9.56
N PHE A 202 -22.38 8.83 8.88
CA PHE A 202 -22.36 8.72 7.42
C PHE A 202 -23.36 9.69 6.78
N LEU A 203 -24.62 9.65 7.22
CA LEU A 203 -25.67 10.54 6.73
C LEU A 203 -25.37 12.01 7.05
N GLY A 204 -24.86 12.31 8.25
CA GLY A 204 -24.49 13.65 8.67
C GLY A 204 -23.37 14.28 7.83
N LEU A 205 -22.34 13.51 7.50
CA LEU A 205 -21.21 13.99 6.68
C LEU A 205 -21.64 14.27 5.24
N ILE A 206 -22.46 13.42 4.63
CA ILE A 206 -23.01 13.66 3.28
C ILE A 206 -23.93 14.88 3.27
N ALA A 207 -24.84 14.98 4.25
CA ALA A 207 -25.77 16.10 4.37
C ALA A 207 -25.04 17.45 4.50
N MET A 208 -23.89 17.48 5.19
CA MET A 208 -23.05 18.67 5.34
C MET A 208 -22.54 19.23 3.99
N LEU A 209 -22.26 18.37 3.01
CA LEU A 209 -21.77 18.79 1.68
C LEU A 209 -22.87 19.35 0.77
N ILE A 210 -24.11 18.88 0.97
CA ILE A 210 -25.26 19.20 0.11
C ILE A 210 -26.01 20.45 0.60
N GLU A 211 -25.84 20.84 1.87
CA GLU A 211 -26.59 21.93 2.52
C GLU A 211 -26.50 23.26 1.73
N PRO A 212 -27.64 23.80 1.23
CA PRO A 212 -27.64 25.00 0.38
C PRO A 212 -27.09 26.26 1.03
N LYS A 213 -27.25 26.39 2.35
CA LYS A 213 -26.78 27.52 3.17
C LYS A 213 -25.46 27.20 3.91
N GLY A 214 -24.78 26.13 3.52
CA GLY A 214 -23.54 25.65 4.13
C GLY A 214 -22.33 26.55 3.84
N ASN A 215 -21.36 26.55 4.76
CA ASN A 215 -20.12 27.32 4.62
C ASN A 215 -19.32 26.91 3.37
N PHE A 216 -19.36 25.64 2.98
CA PHE A 216 -18.69 25.09 1.80
C PHE A 216 -19.14 25.79 0.49
N ARG A 217 -20.45 25.93 0.24
CA ARG A 217 -20.99 26.60 -0.95
C ARG A 217 -20.66 28.10 -1.03
N ARG A 218 -20.53 28.77 0.12
CA ARG A 218 -20.25 30.22 0.19
C ARG A 218 -18.83 30.57 -0.28
N LEU A 219 -17.88 29.64 -0.14
CA LEU A 219 -16.46 29.89 -0.37
C LEU A 219 -16.08 29.81 -1.86
N LEU A 220 -16.84 29.12 -2.71
CA LEU A 220 -16.49 28.85 -4.12
C LEU A 220 -16.44 30.07 -5.09
N ARG A 221 -16.39 31.33 -4.61
CA ARG A 221 -16.74 32.53 -5.41
C ARG A 221 -15.64 33.62 -5.63
N SER A 222 -14.32 33.44 -5.39
CA SER A 222 -13.34 34.56 -5.58
C SER A 222 -12.01 34.19 -6.26
N ASN A 223 -11.42 35.11 -7.06
CA ASN A 223 -10.36 34.86 -8.06
C ASN A 223 -9.41 36.07 -8.28
N SER A 224 -8.08 35.89 -8.25
CA SER A 224 -7.03 36.73 -8.88
C SER A 224 -5.62 36.41 -8.34
N GLY A 225 -4.61 36.43 -9.21
CA GLY A 225 -3.18 36.59 -8.89
C GLY A 225 -2.47 37.41 -9.97
N LYS A 226 -1.13 37.62 -9.91
CA LYS A 226 -0.17 37.91 -11.01
C LYS A 226 1.32 37.94 -10.57
N ALA A 227 2.22 37.52 -11.48
CA ALA A 227 3.71 37.60 -11.57
C ALA A 227 4.49 36.30 -11.23
N ILE A 228 4.96 35.50 -12.21
CA ILE A 228 6.07 35.66 -13.20
C ILE A 228 7.43 35.42 -12.50
N ALA A 229 8.05 34.24 -12.60
CA ALA A 229 8.78 33.64 -13.73
C ALA A 229 10.20 34.20 -13.87
N LEU A 230 11.20 33.35 -13.58
CA LEU A 230 12.47 33.28 -14.30
C LEU A 230 13.15 31.94 -13.97
N LEU A 231 13.99 31.47 -14.89
CA LEU A 231 14.87 30.29 -14.81
C LEU A 231 14.25 28.92 -15.09
N LEU A 232 14.05 28.68 -16.39
CA LEU A 232 14.38 27.40 -17.01
C LEU A 232 15.70 27.60 -17.76
N LEU A 233 16.73 26.80 -17.46
CA LEU A 233 17.54 26.16 -18.50
C LEU A 233 18.31 24.96 -17.94
N LEU A 234 18.50 23.98 -18.84
CA LEU A 234 19.40 22.83 -18.86
C LEU A 234 18.87 21.49 -18.34
N LEU A 235 18.74 20.56 -19.29
CA LEU A 235 19.26 19.19 -19.22
C LEU A 235 19.25 18.56 -20.62
N ALA A 236 20.43 18.30 -21.18
CA ALA A 236 20.65 17.29 -22.21
C ALA A 236 22.11 16.81 -22.13
N GLY A 237 22.32 15.50 -22.25
CA GLY A 237 23.62 14.89 -22.46
C GLY A 237 23.68 13.44 -22.00
N THR A 238 23.84 12.51 -22.94
CA THR A 238 24.37 11.16 -22.69
C THR A 238 25.34 10.82 -23.81
N SER A 239 26.51 10.28 -23.44
CA SER A 239 27.53 9.75 -24.35
C SER A 239 27.58 8.21 -24.23
N PRO A 240 27.89 7.47 -25.30
CA PRO A 240 28.04 6.01 -25.26
C PRO A 240 29.51 5.61 -25.04
N ILE A 241 29.77 4.52 -24.30
CA ILE A 241 31.09 3.85 -24.26
C ILE A 241 30.93 2.33 -24.00
N SER A 242 31.31 1.57 -25.05
CA SER A 242 32.04 0.29 -25.18
C SER A 242 31.78 -0.96 -24.30
N ALA A 243 32.12 -2.09 -24.90
CA ALA A 243 31.41 -3.37 -24.87
C ALA A 243 32.01 -4.47 -23.97
N GLN A 244 31.12 -5.13 -23.23
CA GLN A 244 31.23 -6.47 -22.64
C GLN A 244 30.62 -7.55 -23.57
N PRO A 245 31.01 -8.83 -23.45
CA PRO A 245 30.40 -9.91 -24.23
C PRO A 245 28.93 -10.08 -23.85
N SER A 246 28.06 -9.94 -24.84
CA SER A 246 26.62 -10.14 -24.70
C SER A 246 26.05 -10.66 -26.02
N LEU A 247 24.87 -11.25 -25.95
CA LEU A 247 24.10 -11.54 -27.16
C LEU A 247 23.78 -10.25 -27.93
N THR A 248 23.55 -10.38 -29.24
CA THR A 248 22.96 -9.27 -29.99
C THR A 248 21.62 -8.90 -29.38
N ARG A 249 21.25 -7.62 -29.46
CA ARG A 249 20.01 -7.11 -28.88
C ARG A 249 18.78 -7.91 -29.32
N GLU A 250 18.70 -8.23 -30.60
CA GLU A 250 17.62 -9.05 -31.17
C GLU A 250 17.56 -10.45 -30.53
N THR A 251 18.70 -11.14 -30.43
CA THR A 251 18.76 -12.49 -29.83
C THR A 251 18.40 -12.45 -28.35
N ALA A 252 18.89 -11.45 -27.61
CA ALA A 252 18.55 -11.26 -26.20
C ALA A 252 17.05 -10.95 -26.00
N ASP A 253 16.45 -10.17 -26.91
CA ASP A 253 15.02 -9.83 -26.87
C ASP A 253 14.14 -11.05 -27.22
N GLU A 254 14.58 -11.95 -28.11
CA GLU A 254 13.91 -13.24 -28.36
C GLU A 254 13.92 -14.15 -27.12
N PHE A 255 15.05 -14.20 -26.40
CA PHE A 255 15.09 -14.88 -25.09
C PHE A 255 14.20 -14.18 -24.06
N GLY A 256 14.08 -12.85 -24.11
CA GLY A 256 13.20 -12.06 -23.24
C GLY A 256 11.71 -12.40 -23.39
N LYS A 257 11.28 -12.98 -24.53
CA LYS A 257 9.90 -13.41 -24.77
C LYS A 257 9.54 -14.74 -24.12
N VAL A 258 10.53 -15.55 -23.74
CA VAL A 258 10.31 -16.80 -23.01
C VAL A 258 9.64 -16.48 -21.68
N LEU A 259 8.66 -17.28 -21.28
CA LEU A 259 7.91 -17.08 -20.04
C LEU A 259 8.68 -17.65 -18.84
N ILE A 260 8.55 -17.00 -17.68
CA ILE A 260 9.17 -17.42 -16.42
C ILE A 260 8.17 -17.22 -15.27
N VAL A 261 8.21 -18.11 -14.28
CA VAL A 261 7.54 -17.87 -13.01
C VAL A 261 8.38 -16.95 -12.15
N TYR A 262 7.88 -15.74 -11.90
CA TYR A 262 8.56 -14.74 -11.10
C TYR A 262 7.55 -13.98 -10.23
N ASN A 263 7.87 -13.81 -8.94
CA ASN A 263 6.98 -13.23 -7.91
C ASN A 263 5.57 -13.83 -7.86
N GLY A 264 5.46 -15.15 -8.08
CA GLY A 264 4.19 -15.88 -8.00
C GLY A 264 3.30 -15.72 -9.23
N ARG A 265 3.77 -15.17 -10.36
CA ARG A 265 3.02 -15.17 -11.61
C ARG A 265 3.91 -15.55 -12.79
N ILE A 266 3.29 -15.91 -13.91
CA ILE A 266 4.00 -16.16 -15.17
C ILE A 266 4.09 -14.84 -15.93
N CYS A 267 5.31 -14.44 -16.27
CA CYS A 267 5.58 -13.21 -17.00
C CYS A 267 6.65 -13.43 -18.07
N PRO A 268 6.80 -12.52 -19.03
CA PRO A 268 7.96 -12.52 -19.91
C PRO A 268 9.26 -12.43 -19.12
N MET A 269 10.29 -13.14 -19.54
CA MET A 269 11.62 -13.11 -18.93
C MET A 269 12.25 -11.72 -19.00
N GLN A 270 11.81 -10.86 -19.93
CA GLN A 270 12.13 -9.44 -19.94
C GLN A 270 11.78 -8.73 -18.61
N THR A 271 10.63 -9.04 -17.99
CA THR A 271 10.23 -8.45 -16.71
C THR A 271 11.21 -8.83 -15.61
N TYR A 272 11.55 -10.12 -15.52
CA TYR A 272 12.56 -10.60 -14.58
C TYR A 272 13.93 -9.96 -14.83
N ALA A 273 14.34 -9.82 -16.10
CA ALA A 273 15.60 -9.21 -16.49
C ALA A 273 15.70 -7.74 -16.07
N ILE A 274 14.61 -6.97 -16.18
CA ILE A 274 14.51 -5.58 -15.72
C ILE A 274 14.74 -5.50 -14.22
N ASP A 275 14.00 -6.29 -13.45
CA ASP A 275 14.10 -6.29 -11.99
C ASP A 275 15.47 -6.77 -11.52
N PHE A 276 16.01 -7.82 -12.15
CA PHE A 276 17.35 -8.33 -11.87
C PHE A 276 18.41 -7.24 -12.08
N THR A 277 18.36 -6.54 -13.21
CA THR A 277 19.30 -5.46 -13.54
C THR A 277 19.17 -4.29 -12.57
N LYS A 278 17.95 -3.88 -12.23
CA LYS A 278 17.70 -2.83 -11.24
C LYS A 278 18.16 -3.22 -9.84
N LYS A 279 17.97 -4.47 -9.41
CA LYS A 279 18.41 -4.95 -8.09
C LYS A 279 19.95 -4.91 -7.98
N LEU A 280 20.65 -5.33 -9.03
CA LEU A 280 22.11 -5.32 -9.05
C LEU A 280 22.70 -3.91 -9.22
N TYR A 281 22.22 -3.14 -10.18
CA TYR A 281 22.85 -1.87 -10.60
C TYR A 281 22.11 -0.61 -10.12
N GLY A 282 20.83 -0.71 -9.78
CA GLY A 282 19.97 0.42 -9.39
C GLY A 282 19.31 1.14 -10.56
N LYS A 283 19.54 0.73 -11.82
CA LYS A 283 18.89 1.28 -13.02
C LYS A 283 18.41 0.14 -13.92
N LYS A 284 17.43 0.44 -14.79
CA LYS A 284 16.87 -0.54 -15.74
C LYS A 284 17.90 -1.07 -16.74
N ASN A 285 18.75 -0.19 -17.27
CA ASN A 285 19.78 -0.55 -18.23
C ASN A 285 21.16 -0.38 -17.59
N TYR A 286 22.11 -1.21 -17.99
CA TYR A 286 23.50 -1.10 -17.60
C TYR A 286 24.33 -0.67 -18.80
N LYS A 287 24.89 0.55 -18.75
CA LYS A 287 25.57 1.17 -19.91
C LYS A 287 24.67 1.07 -21.17
N ASP A 288 25.15 0.45 -22.25
CA ASP A 288 24.41 0.22 -23.50
C ASP A 288 23.65 -1.12 -23.54
N PHE A 289 23.76 -1.94 -22.49
CA PHE A 289 23.12 -3.26 -22.43
C PHE A 289 21.65 -3.16 -22.03
N THR A 290 20.79 -3.85 -22.79
CA THR A 290 19.41 -4.09 -22.38
C THR A 290 19.38 -5.01 -21.16
N PRO A 291 18.30 -4.97 -20.35
CA PRO A 291 18.18 -5.88 -19.21
C PRO A 291 18.29 -7.35 -19.61
N CYS A 292 17.73 -7.74 -20.76
CA CYS A 292 17.84 -9.09 -21.30
C CYS A 292 19.28 -9.47 -21.64
N GLN A 293 20.09 -8.53 -22.16
CA GLN A 293 21.52 -8.75 -22.41
C GLN A 293 22.30 -8.91 -21.10
N VAL A 294 21.97 -8.15 -20.06
CA VAL A 294 22.58 -8.32 -18.73
C VAL A 294 22.24 -9.69 -18.17
N LEU A 295 20.95 -10.08 -18.18
CA LEU A 295 20.49 -11.37 -17.65
C LEU A 295 21.16 -12.55 -18.38
N THR A 296 21.09 -12.57 -19.71
CA THR A 296 21.72 -13.60 -20.54
C THR A 296 23.25 -13.57 -20.46
N GLY A 297 23.82 -12.38 -20.23
CA GLY A 297 25.23 -12.17 -19.90
C GLY A 297 25.67 -13.01 -18.71
N PHE A 298 24.97 -12.88 -17.57
CA PHE A 298 25.22 -13.72 -16.39
C PHE A 298 24.91 -15.21 -16.61
N MET A 299 23.90 -15.55 -17.42
CA MET A 299 23.53 -16.94 -17.69
C MET A 299 24.59 -17.70 -18.52
N PHE A 300 25.18 -17.04 -19.52
CA PHE A 300 26.07 -17.66 -20.50
C PHE A 300 27.56 -17.37 -20.22
N TRP A 301 27.88 -16.15 -19.79
CA TRP A 301 29.23 -15.66 -19.49
C TRP A 301 29.38 -15.24 -18.02
N GLY A 302 28.85 -16.06 -17.11
CA GLY A 302 28.84 -15.73 -15.68
C GLY A 302 30.23 -15.44 -15.10
N LYS A 303 31.30 -16.07 -15.60
CA LYS A 303 32.68 -15.83 -15.13
C LYS A 303 33.18 -14.43 -15.48
N GLU A 304 32.82 -13.95 -16.66
CA GLU A 304 33.18 -12.63 -17.20
C GLU A 304 32.34 -11.55 -16.51
N TRP A 305 31.03 -11.76 -16.40
CA TRP A 305 30.10 -10.82 -15.77
C TRP A 305 30.30 -10.69 -14.25
N MET A 306 30.79 -11.73 -13.57
CA MET A 306 31.21 -11.66 -12.17
C MET A 306 32.38 -10.68 -11.93
N LYS A 307 33.18 -10.38 -12.95
CA LYS A 307 34.30 -9.41 -12.87
C LYS A 307 33.87 -7.97 -13.20
N GLU A 308 32.69 -7.78 -13.78
CA GLU A 308 32.20 -6.46 -14.18
C GLU A 308 31.72 -5.66 -12.95
N PRO A 309 32.08 -4.37 -12.82
CA PRO A 309 31.66 -3.53 -11.69
C PRO A 309 30.20 -3.05 -11.83
N ILE A 310 29.26 -3.99 -11.85
CA ILE A 310 27.82 -3.75 -11.97
C ILE A 310 27.10 -3.75 -10.61
N PHE A 311 27.74 -4.32 -9.58
CA PHE A 311 27.11 -4.59 -8.30
C PHE A 311 27.12 -3.36 -7.38
N LYS A 312 25.95 -2.79 -7.08
CA LYS A 312 25.80 -1.54 -6.33
C LYS A 312 25.70 -1.76 -4.81
N ILE A 313 26.59 -1.12 -4.07
CA ILE A 313 26.56 -1.01 -2.60
C ILE A 313 25.97 0.36 -2.21
N LYS A 314 24.76 0.35 -1.64
CA LYS A 314 23.99 1.58 -1.34
C LYS A 314 24.55 2.39 -0.16
N GLY A 315 25.11 1.74 0.85
CA GLY A 315 25.47 2.38 2.11
C GLY A 315 26.88 2.96 2.14
N SER A 316 27.01 4.24 2.47
CA SER A 316 28.31 4.88 2.69
C SER A 316 29.08 4.27 3.86
N GLU A 317 28.38 3.84 4.91
CA GLU A 317 28.98 3.29 6.14
C GLU A 317 29.57 1.90 5.92
N LEU A 318 28.84 0.98 5.27
CA LEU A 318 29.35 -0.33 4.86
C LEU A 318 30.53 -0.19 3.88
N ARG A 319 30.44 0.74 2.92
CA ARG A 319 31.52 1.04 1.98
C ARG A 319 32.79 1.49 2.70
N ASN A 320 32.68 2.40 3.67
CA ASN A 320 33.83 2.88 4.44
C ASN A 320 34.41 1.78 5.33
N LYS A 321 33.55 0.95 5.95
CA LYS A 321 33.96 -0.15 6.83
C LYS A 321 34.73 -1.24 6.09
N LEU A 322 34.35 -1.53 4.84
CA LEU A 322 34.95 -2.59 4.02
C LEU A 322 35.91 -2.06 2.93
N GLY A 323 36.10 -0.74 2.83
CA GLY A 323 36.93 -0.12 1.79
C GLY A 323 36.40 -0.31 0.36
N LEU A 324 35.08 -0.41 0.18
CA LEU A 324 34.44 -0.72 -1.12
C LEU A 324 33.96 0.54 -1.85
N SER A 325 34.04 0.52 -3.18
CA SER A 325 33.44 1.55 -4.05
C SER A 325 31.91 1.43 -4.15
N GLU A 326 31.25 2.44 -4.73
CA GLU A 326 29.79 2.38 -4.95
C GLU A 326 29.37 1.22 -5.86
N TYR A 327 30.16 0.98 -6.91
CA TYR A 327 30.00 -0.14 -7.81
C TYR A 327 31.23 -1.03 -7.68
N ILE A 328 31.01 -2.31 -7.40
CA ILE A 328 32.04 -3.33 -7.24
C ILE A 328 31.79 -4.47 -8.20
N SER A 329 32.81 -5.27 -8.47
CA SER A 329 32.62 -6.54 -9.13
C SER A 329 32.05 -7.55 -8.12
N PRO A 330 31.02 -8.35 -8.46
CA PRO A 330 30.54 -9.40 -7.58
C PRO A 330 31.67 -10.32 -7.07
N MET A 331 32.67 -10.58 -7.91
CA MET A 331 33.85 -11.37 -7.55
C MET A 331 34.66 -10.78 -6.40
N SER A 332 34.68 -9.45 -6.24
CA SER A 332 35.42 -8.79 -5.15
C SER A 332 34.88 -9.12 -3.76
N LEU A 333 33.66 -9.65 -3.65
CA LEU A 333 33.09 -10.14 -2.38
C LEU A 333 33.63 -11.52 -1.96
N PHE A 334 34.47 -12.15 -2.78
CA PHE A 334 35.13 -13.42 -2.49
C PHE A 334 36.63 -13.19 -2.35
N GLY A 335 37.11 -13.20 -1.11
CA GLY A 335 38.53 -13.07 -0.77
C GLY A 335 39.23 -14.42 -0.64
N GLN A 336 40.52 -14.40 -0.26
CA GLN A 336 41.32 -15.62 -0.03
C GLN A 336 40.75 -16.53 1.07
N GLN A 337 40.00 -15.96 2.02
CA GLN A 337 39.37 -16.66 3.16
C GLN A 337 37.89 -17.03 2.90
N GLY A 338 37.39 -16.82 1.69
CA GLY A 338 35.98 -17.09 1.33
C GLY A 338 35.13 -15.83 1.22
N TYR A 339 33.83 -15.95 1.47
CA TYR A 339 32.86 -14.87 1.29
C TYR A 339 33.00 -13.80 2.38
N ILE A 340 33.32 -12.56 1.97
CA ILE A 340 33.70 -11.45 2.88
C ILE A 340 32.58 -11.08 3.86
N LEU A 341 31.32 -11.19 3.44
CA LEU A 341 30.18 -10.87 4.30
C LEU A 341 29.80 -11.99 5.26
N GLY A 342 30.25 -13.23 5.00
CA GLY A 342 29.89 -14.41 5.78
C GLY A 342 30.00 -14.23 7.30
N PRO A 343 31.14 -13.75 7.84
CA PRO A 343 31.32 -13.55 9.27
C PRO A 343 30.40 -12.49 9.89
N TYR A 344 29.83 -11.58 9.10
CA TYR A 344 28.98 -10.50 9.58
C TYR A 344 27.48 -10.81 9.45
N LEU A 345 27.10 -11.92 8.82
CA LEU A 345 25.69 -12.26 8.57
C LEU A 345 24.95 -12.63 9.85
N GLU A 346 25.58 -13.40 10.74
CA GLU A 346 24.97 -13.84 12.00
C GLU A 346 24.66 -12.64 12.91
N ASP A 347 25.63 -11.73 13.05
CA ASP A 347 25.44 -10.46 13.77
C ASP A 347 24.35 -9.59 13.12
N ALA A 348 24.33 -9.49 11.79
CA ALA A 348 23.34 -8.70 11.06
C ALA A 348 21.91 -9.27 11.19
N GLN A 349 21.75 -10.59 11.21
CA GLN A 349 20.47 -11.26 11.43
C GLN A 349 19.94 -11.06 12.86
N SER A 350 20.84 -10.97 13.84
CA SER A 350 20.48 -10.73 15.25
C SER A 350 20.02 -9.28 15.52
N GLN A 351 20.48 -8.32 14.71
CA GLN A 351 20.15 -6.89 14.83
C GLN A 351 19.57 -6.31 13.53
N PRO A 352 18.42 -6.82 13.03
CA PRO A 352 17.89 -6.48 11.70
C PRO A 352 17.43 -5.02 11.57
N ASN A 353 17.37 -4.27 12.68
CA ASN A 353 17.00 -2.85 12.69
C ASN A 353 18.19 -1.90 12.54
N ASP A 354 19.43 -2.38 12.67
CA ASP A 354 20.62 -1.57 12.45
C ASP A 354 20.81 -1.26 10.95
N ALA A 355 21.27 -0.04 10.64
CA ALA A 355 21.41 0.43 9.26
C ALA A 355 22.50 -0.33 8.49
N VAL A 356 23.59 -0.72 9.17
CA VAL A 356 24.69 -1.50 8.56
C VAL A 356 24.27 -2.96 8.42
N ALA A 357 23.60 -3.53 9.43
CA ALA A 357 23.02 -4.87 9.35
C ALA A 357 22.07 -5.03 8.15
N LYS A 358 21.13 -4.09 7.95
CA LYS A 358 20.23 -4.08 6.77
C LYS A 358 20.98 -4.05 5.45
N GLN A 359 22.09 -3.31 5.38
CA GLN A 359 22.90 -3.22 4.16
C GLN A 359 23.68 -4.49 3.89
N ILE A 360 24.17 -5.16 4.93
CA ILE A 360 24.84 -6.47 4.82
C ILE A 360 23.84 -7.49 4.28
N LEU A 361 22.63 -7.57 4.85
CA LEU A 361 21.56 -8.46 4.39
C LEU A 361 21.11 -8.15 2.94
N ASP A 362 20.88 -6.88 2.58
CA ASP A 362 20.52 -6.49 1.19
C ASP A 362 21.64 -6.83 0.19
N THR A 363 22.90 -6.79 0.62
CA THR A 363 24.06 -7.15 -0.20
C THR A 363 24.18 -8.66 -0.40
N ASP A 364 23.93 -9.43 0.66
CA ASP A 364 23.90 -10.90 0.62
C ASP A 364 22.73 -11.42 -0.24
N ASP A 365 21.53 -10.86 -0.08
CA ASP A 365 20.35 -11.20 -0.89
C ASP A 365 20.59 -11.02 -2.39
N LYS A 366 21.26 -9.92 -2.77
CA LYS A 366 21.65 -9.67 -4.17
C LYS A 366 22.68 -10.69 -4.67
N MET A 367 23.62 -11.08 -3.81
CA MET A 367 24.63 -12.09 -4.12
C MET A 367 24.00 -13.47 -4.30
N MET A 368 23.08 -13.84 -3.42
CA MET A 368 22.28 -15.06 -3.50
C MET A 368 21.44 -15.09 -4.77
N LEU A 369 20.75 -14.00 -5.11
CA LEU A 369 19.98 -13.88 -6.36
C LEU A 369 20.86 -14.15 -7.60
N LEU A 370 22.07 -13.60 -7.62
CA LEU A 370 23.04 -13.79 -8.71
C LEU A 370 23.50 -15.25 -8.78
N MET A 371 23.84 -15.84 -7.63
CA MET A 371 24.28 -17.24 -7.55
C MET A 371 23.17 -18.21 -7.96
N ASP A 372 21.94 -17.97 -7.54
CA ASP A 372 20.79 -18.79 -7.91
C ASP A 372 20.47 -18.69 -9.41
N LEU A 373 20.64 -17.50 -10.03
CA LEU A 373 20.53 -17.36 -11.48
C LEU A 373 21.61 -18.15 -12.22
N MET A 374 22.88 -18.02 -11.80
CA MET A 374 24.01 -18.70 -12.44
C MET A 374 23.88 -20.23 -12.34
N GLN A 375 23.29 -20.72 -11.24
CA GLN A 375 22.96 -22.13 -11.03
C GLN A 375 21.68 -22.55 -11.77
N GLY A 376 20.90 -21.61 -12.30
CA GLY A 376 19.65 -21.86 -13.00
C GLY A 376 18.45 -22.13 -12.09
N LYS A 377 18.56 -21.96 -10.77
CA LYS A 377 17.48 -22.17 -9.80
C LYS A 377 16.32 -21.20 -9.97
N THR A 378 16.61 -19.97 -10.41
CA THR A 378 15.56 -18.96 -10.64
C THR A 378 14.80 -19.18 -11.95
N LEU A 379 15.33 -19.99 -12.87
CA LEU A 379 14.80 -20.18 -14.23
C LEU A 379 13.65 -21.19 -14.27
N LYS A 380 12.58 -20.91 -13.53
CA LYS A 380 11.32 -21.68 -13.58
C LYS A 380 10.59 -21.40 -14.89
N ILE A 381 11.07 -22.01 -15.98
CA ILE A 381 10.63 -21.76 -17.36
C ILE A 381 10.02 -23.00 -18.03
N PHE A 382 10.04 -24.17 -17.35
CA PHE A 382 9.57 -25.43 -17.91
C PHE A 382 8.24 -25.86 -17.29
N PRO A 383 7.10 -25.61 -17.95
CA PRO A 383 5.83 -26.16 -17.50
C PRO A 383 5.75 -27.67 -17.69
N TYR A 384 5.00 -28.32 -16.78
CA TYR A 384 4.61 -29.71 -16.86
C TYR A 384 3.18 -29.86 -16.34
N THR A 385 2.34 -30.51 -17.15
CA THR A 385 0.97 -30.85 -16.77
C THR A 385 0.98 -32.25 -16.15
N SER A 386 0.61 -32.32 -14.87
CA SER A 386 0.42 -33.58 -14.15
C SER A 386 -0.81 -34.32 -14.67
N ASN A 387 -0.85 -35.65 -14.46
CA ASN A 387 -1.99 -36.51 -14.83
C ASN A 387 -3.32 -36.06 -14.20
N LYS A 388 -3.28 -35.25 -13.12
CA LYS A 388 -4.45 -34.67 -12.46
C LYS A 388 -4.91 -33.32 -13.05
N GLY A 389 -4.26 -32.83 -14.10
CA GLY A 389 -4.57 -31.55 -14.76
C GLY A 389 -3.93 -30.31 -14.12
N ASN A 390 -3.16 -30.47 -13.03
CA ASN A 390 -2.41 -29.37 -12.42
C ASN A 390 -1.14 -29.08 -13.22
N ILE A 391 -0.80 -27.80 -13.39
CA ILE A 391 0.36 -27.35 -14.17
C ILE A 391 1.37 -26.69 -13.24
N ASP A 392 2.56 -27.28 -13.17
CA ASP A 392 3.68 -26.82 -12.35
C ASP A 392 4.85 -26.40 -13.25
N TRP A 393 5.58 -25.37 -12.84
CA TRP A 393 6.73 -24.84 -13.57
C TRP A 393 8.03 -25.15 -12.83
N PHE A 394 8.98 -25.73 -13.54
CA PHE A 394 10.24 -26.24 -13.00
C PHE A 394 11.44 -25.45 -13.51
N ALA A 395 12.43 -25.32 -12.64
CA ALA A 395 13.79 -24.94 -13.01
C ALA A 395 14.58 -26.18 -13.45
N PRO A 396 15.64 -26.02 -14.29
CA PRO A 396 16.46 -27.15 -14.72
C PRO A 396 17.16 -27.90 -13.58
N THR A 397 17.31 -27.27 -12.41
CA THR A 397 17.90 -27.85 -11.21
C THR A 397 16.88 -28.45 -10.24
N ASP A 398 15.58 -28.26 -10.50
CA ASP A 398 14.54 -28.81 -9.64
C ASP A 398 14.48 -30.33 -9.76
N ARG A 399 14.02 -30.98 -8.69
CA ARG A 399 13.76 -32.41 -8.70
C ARG A 399 12.50 -32.70 -9.52
N MET A 400 12.69 -33.31 -10.69
CA MET A 400 11.59 -33.62 -11.60
C MET A 400 10.65 -34.70 -11.04
N PRO A 401 9.32 -34.58 -11.23
CA PRO A 401 8.36 -35.62 -10.86
C PRO A 401 8.66 -36.95 -11.56
N LYS A 402 8.57 -38.08 -10.83
CA LYS A 402 8.78 -39.42 -11.42
C LYS A 402 7.82 -39.74 -12.57
N ALA A 403 6.64 -39.12 -12.60
CA ALA A 403 5.63 -39.27 -13.64
C ALA A 403 5.96 -38.51 -14.94
N MET A 404 6.97 -37.63 -14.94
CA MET A 404 7.37 -36.88 -16.14
C MET A 404 8.11 -37.81 -17.12
N PRO A 405 7.78 -37.79 -18.43
CA PRO A 405 8.50 -38.55 -19.45
C PRO A 405 10.01 -38.29 -19.44
N LYS A 406 10.82 -39.36 -19.57
CA LYS A 406 12.30 -39.25 -19.57
C LYS A 406 12.84 -38.30 -20.65
N ALA A 407 12.23 -38.30 -21.84
CA ALA A 407 12.61 -37.40 -22.93
C ALA A 407 12.41 -35.92 -22.54
N GLN A 408 11.34 -35.61 -21.81
CA GLN A 408 11.05 -34.26 -21.33
C GLN A 408 12.04 -33.85 -20.22
N GLN A 409 12.36 -34.75 -19.28
CA GLN A 409 13.39 -34.50 -18.27
C GLN A 409 14.76 -34.20 -18.92
N GLN A 410 15.15 -35.00 -19.91
CA GLN A 410 16.41 -34.81 -20.62
C GLN A 410 16.45 -33.50 -21.39
N TYR A 411 15.36 -33.14 -22.07
CA TYR A 411 15.23 -31.84 -22.74
C TYR A 411 15.45 -30.67 -21.76
N ILE A 412 14.81 -30.71 -20.58
CA ILE A 412 14.95 -29.67 -19.55
C ILE A 412 16.40 -29.52 -19.08
N HIS A 413 17.11 -30.64 -18.84
CA HIS A 413 18.50 -30.60 -18.37
C HIS A 413 19.52 -30.17 -19.44
N THR A 414 19.26 -30.44 -20.72
CA THR A 414 20.25 -30.21 -21.81
C THR A 414 20.09 -28.87 -22.53
N ILE A 415 18.87 -28.29 -22.57
CA ILE A 415 18.61 -27.12 -23.42
C ILE A 415 19.42 -25.87 -23.03
N LEU A 416 19.63 -25.61 -21.73
CA LEU A 416 20.42 -24.45 -21.29
C LEU A 416 21.92 -24.64 -21.53
N SER A 417 22.44 -25.86 -21.38
CA SER A 417 23.84 -26.15 -21.72
C SER A 417 24.08 -25.99 -23.22
N LEU A 418 23.14 -26.43 -24.06
CA LEU A 418 23.18 -26.23 -25.50
C LEU A 418 23.13 -24.73 -25.86
N ALA A 419 22.23 -23.97 -25.23
CA ALA A 419 22.16 -22.52 -25.42
C ALA A 419 23.49 -21.83 -25.04
N ARG A 420 24.11 -22.21 -23.92
CA ARG A 420 25.42 -21.69 -23.52
C ARG A 420 26.52 -22.00 -24.53
N GLN A 421 26.54 -23.22 -25.07
CA GLN A 421 27.50 -23.62 -26.09
C GLN A 421 27.33 -22.79 -27.38
N LEU A 422 26.09 -22.63 -27.86
CA LEU A 422 25.79 -21.83 -29.05
C LEU A 422 26.12 -20.34 -28.86
N ALA A 423 25.89 -19.80 -27.66
CA ALA A 423 26.26 -18.43 -27.30
C ALA A 423 27.77 -18.23 -27.35
N ASN A 424 28.56 -19.15 -26.79
CA ASN A 424 30.03 -19.10 -26.84
C ASN A 424 30.58 -19.24 -28.27
N GLN A 425 29.86 -19.91 -29.16
CA GLN A 425 30.20 -20.04 -30.58
C GLN A 425 29.73 -18.84 -31.42
N GLY A 426 28.99 -17.89 -30.85
CA GLY A 426 28.45 -16.74 -31.58
C GLY A 426 27.31 -17.08 -32.56
N ASN A 427 26.70 -18.26 -32.45
CA ASN A 427 25.67 -18.72 -33.39
C ASN A 427 24.27 -18.22 -33.00
N THR A 428 24.01 -16.95 -33.32
CA THR A 428 22.76 -16.25 -33.00
C THR A 428 21.53 -16.85 -33.68
N GLY A 429 21.68 -17.39 -34.90
CA GLY A 429 20.58 -18.02 -35.65
C GLY A 429 20.02 -19.25 -34.95
N MET A 430 20.88 -20.19 -34.53
CA MET A 430 20.46 -21.38 -33.79
C MET A 430 19.94 -21.05 -32.38
N LEU A 431 20.47 -20.00 -31.75
CA LEU A 431 19.96 -19.51 -30.46
C LEU A 431 18.53 -18.99 -30.56
N ASN A 432 18.21 -18.24 -31.62
CA ASN A 432 16.84 -17.79 -31.89
C ASN A 432 15.90 -18.96 -32.13
N GLU A 433 16.34 -19.98 -32.87
CA GLU A 433 15.56 -21.20 -33.09
C GLU A 433 15.31 -21.96 -31.77
N LEU A 434 16.30 -22.03 -30.88
CA LEU A 434 16.19 -22.63 -29.56
C LEU A 434 15.18 -21.87 -28.69
N ALA A 435 15.25 -20.53 -28.66
CA ALA A 435 14.29 -19.69 -27.95
C ALA A 435 12.85 -19.91 -28.47
N LEU A 436 12.67 -20.01 -29.80
CA LEU A 436 11.37 -20.32 -30.41
C LEU A 436 10.87 -21.73 -30.05
N LYS A 437 11.74 -22.74 -30.04
CA LYS A 437 11.39 -24.10 -29.59
C LYS A 437 10.97 -24.12 -28.12
N LEU A 438 11.65 -23.36 -27.27
CA LEU A 438 11.28 -23.22 -25.87
C LEU A 438 9.92 -22.53 -25.69
N GLN A 439 9.64 -21.47 -26.45
CA GLN A 439 8.31 -20.83 -26.46
C GLN A 439 7.21 -21.81 -26.92
N LYS A 440 7.44 -22.58 -27.99
CA LYS A 440 6.49 -23.62 -28.45
C LYS A 440 6.27 -24.69 -27.37
N TYR A 441 7.33 -25.13 -26.70
CA TYR A 441 7.24 -26.06 -25.57
C TYR A 441 6.33 -25.48 -24.47
N GLN A 442 6.51 -24.20 -24.10
CA GLN A 442 5.68 -23.55 -23.09
C GLN A 442 4.20 -23.49 -23.49
N GLN A 443 3.90 -23.21 -24.76
CA GLN A 443 2.52 -23.19 -25.26
C GLN A 443 1.85 -24.58 -25.24
N VAL A 444 2.60 -25.65 -25.51
CA VAL A 444 2.07 -27.02 -25.51
C VAL A 444 1.80 -27.52 -24.09
N TYR A 445 2.73 -27.28 -23.15
CA TYR A 445 2.66 -27.89 -21.81
C TYR A 445 2.15 -26.94 -20.71
N GLY A 446 2.02 -25.64 -20.99
CA GLY A 446 1.64 -24.62 -20.02
C GLY A 446 0.12 -24.43 -19.84
N GLY A 447 -0.71 -24.99 -20.72
CA GLY A 447 -2.18 -24.96 -20.64
C GLY A 447 -2.75 -23.59 -20.24
N ASN A 448 -3.67 -23.59 -19.27
CA ASN A 448 -4.35 -22.37 -18.81
C ASN A 448 -3.47 -21.41 -17.98
N THR A 449 -2.22 -21.79 -17.67
CA THR A 449 -1.31 -20.91 -16.91
C THR A 449 -0.59 -19.90 -17.80
N ILE A 450 -0.61 -20.11 -19.12
CA ILE A 450 0.01 -19.20 -20.08
C ILE A 450 -0.79 -17.89 -20.17
N PRO A 451 -0.16 -16.72 -19.96
CA PRO A 451 -0.81 -15.44 -20.13
C PRO A 451 -1.33 -15.26 -21.56
N THR A 452 -2.47 -14.62 -21.68
CA THR A 452 -3.08 -14.28 -22.96
C THR A 452 -2.15 -13.37 -23.78
N PRO A 453 -2.27 -13.38 -25.13
CA PRO A 453 -1.49 -12.48 -25.98
C PRO A 453 -1.67 -11.00 -25.64
N THR A 454 -2.84 -10.63 -25.11
CA THR A 454 -3.15 -9.28 -24.62
C THR A 454 -2.39 -8.92 -23.35
N GLU A 455 -2.29 -9.84 -22.39
CA GLU A 455 -1.52 -9.65 -21.14
C GLU A 455 -0.03 -9.49 -21.43
N ILE A 456 0.52 -10.35 -22.31
CA ILE A 456 1.93 -10.26 -22.73
C ILE A 456 2.22 -8.93 -23.43
N LYS A 457 1.34 -8.49 -24.35
CA LYS A 457 1.49 -7.20 -25.02
C LYS A 457 1.39 -6.03 -24.03
N ALA A 458 0.44 -6.07 -23.09
CA ALA A 458 0.28 -5.05 -22.08
C ALA A 458 1.54 -4.93 -21.19
N GLU A 459 2.09 -6.07 -20.79
CA GLU A 459 3.31 -6.13 -19.98
C GLU A 459 4.53 -5.60 -20.73
N ASN A 460 4.70 -5.94 -22.00
CA ASN A 460 5.79 -5.42 -22.83
C ASN A 460 5.71 -3.88 -22.98
N ILE A 461 4.50 -3.33 -23.17
CA ILE A 461 4.29 -1.87 -23.26
C ILE A 461 4.61 -1.21 -21.90
N TYR A 462 4.10 -1.79 -20.81
CA TYR A 462 4.34 -1.30 -19.45
C TYR A 462 5.83 -1.29 -19.10
N ASN A 463 6.54 -2.36 -19.46
CA ASN A 463 7.97 -2.50 -19.25
C ASN A 463 8.79 -1.51 -20.07
N SER A 464 8.35 -1.20 -21.30
CA SER A 464 9.11 -0.35 -22.23
C SER A 464 9.27 1.08 -21.74
N CYS A 465 8.26 1.64 -21.06
CA CYS A 465 8.23 3.04 -20.63
C CYS A 465 7.95 3.17 -19.12
N SER A 466 8.82 3.90 -18.40
CA SER A 466 8.58 4.22 -16.99
C SER A 466 7.58 5.36 -16.83
N PHE A 467 6.31 5.10 -17.16
CA PHE A 467 5.24 6.10 -17.17
C PHE A 467 5.15 6.90 -15.87
N ALA A 468 5.18 6.24 -14.70
CA ALA A 468 5.11 6.93 -13.41
C ALA A 468 6.27 7.91 -13.18
N THR A 469 7.50 7.52 -13.56
CA THR A 469 8.70 8.37 -13.46
C THR A 469 8.57 9.62 -14.32
N ILE A 470 8.18 9.43 -15.58
CA ILE A 470 8.00 10.53 -16.53
C ILE A 470 6.86 11.45 -16.05
N LEU A 471 5.73 10.86 -15.66
CA LEU A 471 4.55 11.61 -15.24
C LEU A 471 4.79 12.40 -13.96
N PHE A 472 5.56 11.90 -12.98
CA PHE A 472 5.84 12.71 -11.78
C PHE A 472 6.71 13.92 -12.12
N ILE A 473 7.75 13.73 -12.96
CA ILE A 473 8.64 14.82 -13.39
C ILE A 473 7.81 15.84 -14.16
N VAL A 474 7.00 15.39 -15.12
CA VAL A 474 6.12 16.25 -15.94
C VAL A 474 5.09 16.95 -15.06
N ASN A 475 4.41 16.26 -14.14
CA ASN A 475 3.36 16.85 -13.32
C ASN A 475 3.93 17.84 -12.30
N LEU A 476 5.06 17.53 -11.66
CA LEU A 476 5.74 18.47 -10.77
C LEU A 476 6.23 19.70 -11.53
N THR A 477 6.88 19.51 -12.68
CA THR A 477 7.38 20.63 -13.50
C THR A 477 6.25 21.49 -14.04
N LEU A 478 5.21 20.90 -14.64
CA LEU A 478 4.03 21.63 -15.12
C LEU A 478 3.24 22.26 -13.97
N GLY A 479 3.16 21.59 -12.82
CA GLY A 479 2.53 22.13 -11.62
C GLY A 479 3.22 23.39 -11.14
N LEU A 480 4.55 23.35 -11.01
CA LEU A 480 5.36 24.50 -10.67
C LEU A 480 5.26 25.60 -11.73
N LEU A 481 5.31 25.26 -13.01
CA LEU A 481 5.18 26.21 -14.13
C LEU A 481 3.80 26.86 -14.18
N SER A 482 2.73 26.11 -13.90
CA SER A 482 1.37 26.62 -13.97
C SER A 482 1.10 27.74 -12.96
N ILE A 483 1.81 27.76 -11.82
CA ILE A 483 1.78 28.88 -10.84
C ILE A 483 2.10 30.21 -11.56
N LEU A 484 3.01 30.18 -12.53
CA LEU A 484 3.50 31.38 -13.23
C LEU A 484 2.49 31.94 -14.26
N PHE A 485 1.50 31.15 -14.68
CA PHE A 485 0.52 31.52 -15.73
C PHE A 485 -0.90 31.74 -15.21
N LEU A 486 -1.09 31.85 -13.89
CA LEU A 486 -2.39 31.94 -13.20
C LEU A 486 -3.34 33.06 -13.67
N ASN A 487 -2.88 34.01 -14.49
CA ASN A 487 -3.65 35.23 -14.81
C ASN A 487 -3.70 35.51 -16.30
N LYS A 488 -3.12 34.63 -17.12
CA LYS A 488 -3.30 34.59 -18.57
C LYS A 488 -4.28 33.46 -18.91
N LYS A 489 -5.59 33.68 -18.70
CA LYS A 489 -6.65 32.65 -18.83
C LYS A 489 -6.55 31.77 -20.09
N LYS A 490 -6.29 32.35 -21.27
CA LYS A 490 -6.13 31.58 -22.53
C LYS A 490 -4.91 30.63 -22.49
N ARG A 491 -3.77 31.09 -21.98
CA ARG A 491 -2.54 30.27 -21.86
C ARG A 491 -2.64 29.25 -20.72
N TYR A 492 -3.39 29.54 -19.66
CA TYR A 492 -3.58 28.60 -18.57
C TYR A 492 -4.41 27.36 -18.95
N ARG A 493 -5.29 27.49 -19.96
CA ARG A 493 -5.98 26.33 -20.54
C ARG A 493 -5.00 25.27 -21.07
N ILE A 494 -3.81 25.66 -21.54
CA ILE A 494 -2.79 24.72 -22.02
C ILE A 494 -2.36 23.78 -20.88
N PHE A 495 -2.08 24.29 -19.68
CA PHE A 495 -1.76 23.43 -18.52
C PHE A 495 -2.91 22.50 -18.14
N THR A 496 -4.15 22.96 -18.36
CA THR A 496 -5.33 22.14 -18.09
C THR A 496 -5.45 21.01 -19.12
N CYS A 497 -5.17 21.29 -20.40
CA CYS A 497 -5.07 20.28 -21.45
C CYS A 497 -3.93 19.29 -21.18
N LEU A 498 -2.76 19.78 -20.75
CA LEU A 498 -1.61 18.94 -20.41
C LEU A 498 -1.86 18.08 -19.17
N MET A 499 -2.55 18.60 -18.15
CA MET A 499 -3.01 17.80 -17.02
C MET A 499 -4.03 16.74 -17.46
N GLY A 500 -4.92 17.08 -18.41
CA GLY A 500 -5.82 16.11 -19.04
C GLY A 500 -5.06 15.00 -19.79
N LEU A 501 -4.03 15.36 -20.54
CA LEU A 501 -3.14 14.40 -21.22
C LEU A 501 -2.40 13.51 -20.22
N SER A 502 -1.84 14.10 -19.16
CA SER A 502 -1.20 13.36 -18.07
C SER A 502 -2.15 12.38 -17.40
N TRP A 503 -3.40 12.80 -17.15
CA TRP A 503 -4.44 11.95 -16.62
C TRP A 503 -4.80 10.79 -17.57
N LEU A 504 -4.85 11.03 -18.88
CA LEU A 504 -5.07 9.97 -19.87
C LEU A 504 -3.91 8.95 -19.90
N ILE A 505 -2.67 9.42 -19.86
CA ILE A 505 -1.49 8.54 -19.82
C ILE A 505 -1.46 7.74 -18.51
N LEU A 506 -1.80 8.35 -17.38
CA LEU A 506 -1.90 7.64 -16.10
C LEU A 506 -3.05 6.62 -16.11
N THR A 507 -4.19 6.96 -16.74
CA THR A 507 -5.32 6.03 -16.93
C THR A 507 -4.88 4.83 -17.76
N PHE A 508 -4.15 5.07 -18.86
CA PHE A 508 -3.58 4.00 -19.69
C PHE A 508 -2.60 3.13 -18.89
N THR A 509 -1.76 3.74 -18.05
CA THR A 509 -0.82 3.01 -17.18
C THR A 509 -1.55 2.11 -16.18
N LEU A 510 -2.61 2.62 -15.52
CA LEU A 510 -3.44 1.84 -14.61
C LEU A 510 -4.20 0.72 -15.35
N ALA A 511 -4.67 0.98 -16.57
CA ALA A 511 -5.34 -0.02 -17.40
C ALA A 511 -4.39 -1.16 -17.80
N LEU A 512 -3.15 -0.84 -18.20
CA LEU A 512 -2.13 -1.86 -18.48
C LEU A 512 -1.89 -2.74 -17.25
N ARG A 513 -1.74 -2.15 -16.06
CA ARG A 513 -1.57 -2.93 -14.82
C ARG A 513 -2.78 -3.77 -14.47
N TRP A 514 -3.98 -3.25 -14.69
CA TRP A 514 -5.21 -4.03 -14.50
C TRP A 514 -5.22 -5.26 -15.41
N ILE A 515 -4.93 -5.09 -16.71
CA ILE A 515 -4.85 -6.20 -17.66
C ILE A 515 -3.80 -7.22 -17.21
N ILE A 516 -2.59 -6.79 -16.83
CA ILE A 516 -1.49 -7.68 -16.42
C ILE A 516 -1.83 -8.49 -15.16
N ASN A 517 -2.50 -7.86 -14.20
CA ASN A 517 -2.74 -8.46 -12.88
C ASN A 517 -4.14 -9.09 -12.73
N GLY A 518 -5.00 -8.98 -13.76
CA GLY A 518 -6.41 -9.39 -13.74
C GLY A 518 -7.30 -8.67 -12.71
N THR A 519 -6.76 -7.68 -11.99
CA THR A 519 -7.37 -7.08 -10.80
C THR A 519 -7.11 -5.57 -10.73
N ILE A 520 -7.99 -4.83 -10.08
CA ILE A 520 -7.90 -3.36 -9.99
C ILE A 520 -6.60 -2.97 -9.23
N PRO A 521 -5.79 -2.01 -9.73
CA PRO A 521 -4.48 -1.66 -9.18
C PRO A 521 -4.59 -0.81 -7.91
N ILE A 522 -4.71 -1.48 -6.75
CA ILE A 522 -4.78 -0.89 -5.40
C ILE A 522 -4.15 -1.81 -4.33
N ALA A 523 -3.39 -2.82 -4.75
CA ALA A 523 -2.95 -3.91 -3.88
C ALA A 523 -1.79 -3.52 -2.94
N ASN A 524 -0.97 -2.52 -3.34
CA ASN A 524 0.23 -2.08 -2.62
C ASN A 524 0.37 -0.55 -2.58
N GLY A 525 1.34 -0.04 -1.81
CA GLY A 525 1.55 1.39 -1.58
C GLY A 525 1.80 2.17 -2.87
N TYR A 526 2.55 1.58 -3.81
CA TYR A 526 2.78 2.16 -5.13
C TYR A 526 1.50 2.31 -5.95
N GLU A 527 0.69 1.24 -6.09
CA GLU A 527 -0.57 1.28 -6.83
C GLU A 527 -1.54 2.30 -6.24
N THR A 528 -1.56 2.36 -4.92
CA THR A 528 -2.39 3.31 -4.18
C THR A 528 -1.98 4.75 -4.46
N MET A 529 -0.67 5.03 -4.59
CA MET A 529 -0.14 6.35 -4.96
C MET A 529 -0.43 6.74 -6.42
N LEU A 530 -0.40 5.77 -7.36
CA LEU A 530 -0.83 6.01 -8.74
C LEU A 530 -2.33 6.36 -8.79
N LEU A 531 -3.17 5.59 -8.09
CA LEU A 531 -4.61 5.86 -8.02
C LEU A 531 -4.89 7.22 -7.37
N LEU A 532 -4.16 7.57 -6.31
CA LEU A 532 -4.30 8.86 -5.64
C LEU A 532 -3.93 10.03 -6.58
N SER A 533 -2.84 9.90 -7.31
CA SER A 533 -2.46 10.84 -8.35
C SER A 533 -3.56 11.00 -9.41
N TRP A 534 -4.17 9.90 -9.83
CA TRP A 534 -5.29 9.89 -10.78
C TRP A 534 -6.52 10.63 -10.23
N LEU A 535 -6.91 10.37 -8.98
CA LEU A 535 -8.05 11.01 -8.30
C LEU A 535 -7.85 12.52 -8.12
N ILE A 536 -6.64 12.92 -7.78
CA ILE A 536 -6.28 14.35 -7.66
C ILE A 536 -6.45 15.04 -9.01
N MET A 537 -5.92 14.45 -10.09
CA MET A 537 -6.01 15.05 -11.41
C MET A 537 -7.45 15.17 -11.89
N ILE A 538 -8.30 14.15 -11.73
CA ILE A 538 -9.70 14.23 -12.16
C ILE A 538 -10.48 15.28 -11.37
N VAL A 539 -10.32 15.34 -10.04
CA VAL A 539 -10.97 16.37 -9.21
C VAL A 539 -10.50 17.76 -9.63
N SER A 540 -9.20 17.92 -9.88
CA SER A 540 -8.63 19.19 -10.36
C SER A 540 -9.14 19.59 -11.74
N ILE A 541 -9.32 18.65 -12.68
CA ILE A 541 -9.91 18.91 -14.00
C ILE A 541 -11.36 19.38 -13.85
N LEU A 542 -12.17 18.69 -13.04
CA LEU A 542 -13.58 19.03 -12.84
C LEU A 542 -13.78 20.40 -12.15
N THR A 543 -12.84 20.78 -11.28
CA THR A 543 -12.93 22.02 -10.49
C THR A 543 -12.20 23.22 -11.11
N THR A 544 -11.37 23.01 -12.15
CA THR A 544 -10.61 24.08 -12.81
C THR A 544 -11.48 25.19 -13.42
N HIS A 545 -12.67 24.85 -13.90
CA HIS A 545 -13.64 25.83 -14.42
C HIS A 545 -14.13 26.81 -13.35
N LYS A 546 -14.16 26.38 -12.08
CA LYS A 546 -14.58 27.21 -10.94
C LYS A 546 -13.40 27.98 -10.36
N MET A 547 -12.25 27.32 -10.25
CA MET A 547 -11.06 27.88 -9.63
C MET A 547 -9.85 27.52 -10.45
N GLN A 548 -9.31 28.51 -11.17
CA GLN A 548 -8.19 28.32 -12.08
C GLN A 548 -7.00 27.65 -11.37
N LEU A 549 -6.74 28.00 -10.10
CA LEU A 549 -5.66 27.44 -9.28
C LEU A 549 -5.69 25.90 -9.16
N MET A 550 -6.81 25.24 -9.48
CA MET A 550 -6.96 23.78 -9.43
C MET A 550 -6.08 22.99 -10.37
N THR A 551 -5.76 23.51 -11.55
CA THR A 551 -4.81 22.84 -12.43
C THR A 551 -3.43 22.79 -11.80
N THR A 552 -3.00 23.86 -11.14
CA THR A 552 -1.72 23.94 -10.44
C THR A 552 -1.64 22.96 -9.29
N PHE A 553 -2.67 22.95 -8.45
CA PHE A 553 -2.77 22.01 -7.36
C PHE A 553 -2.82 20.56 -7.83
N GLY A 554 -3.59 20.28 -8.88
CA GLY A 554 -3.73 18.94 -9.46
C GLY A 554 -2.40 18.39 -9.95
N LEU A 555 -1.67 19.19 -10.72
CA LEU A 555 -0.34 18.84 -11.22
C LEU A 555 0.70 18.66 -10.10
N LEU A 556 0.77 19.58 -9.12
CA LEU A 556 1.73 19.46 -8.02
C LEU A 556 1.46 18.25 -7.12
N MET A 557 0.20 18.05 -6.75
CA MET A 557 -0.17 16.97 -5.85
C MET A 557 -0.05 15.62 -6.54
N SER A 558 -0.53 15.49 -7.78
CA SER A 558 -0.36 14.26 -8.56
C SER A 558 1.11 13.95 -8.78
N GLY A 559 1.92 14.96 -9.12
CA GLY A 559 3.36 14.82 -9.25
C GLY A 559 4.04 14.39 -7.96
N PHE A 560 3.64 14.93 -6.80
CA PHE A 560 4.20 14.54 -5.51
C PHE A 560 3.81 13.10 -5.13
N MET A 561 2.56 12.67 -5.39
CA MET A 561 2.13 11.30 -5.15
C MET A 561 2.87 10.29 -6.04
N LEU A 562 3.09 10.63 -7.32
CA LEU A 562 3.88 9.80 -8.24
C LEU A 562 5.39 9.81 -7.90
N LEU A 563 5.92 10.90 -7.33
CA LEU A 563 7.28 10.94 -6.79
C LEU A 563 7.39 10.03 -5.56
N VAL A 564 6.40 10.10 -4.67
CA VAL A 564 6.34 9.24 -3.48
C VAL A 564 6.23 7.77 -3.89
N SER A 565 5.42 7.42 -4.90
CA SER A 565 5.39 6.04 -5.41
C SER A 565 6.77 5.61 -5.92
N HIS A 566 7.52 6.52 -6.54
CA HIS A 566 8.85 6.24 -7.05
C HIS A 566 9.93 6.09 -5.94
N LEU A 567 9.81 6.86 -4.84
CA LEU A 567 10.77 6.84 -3.73
C LEU A 567 10.47 5.76 -2.67
N GLY A 568 9.19 5.50 -2.39
CA GLY A 568 8.73 4.63 -1.29
C GLY A 568 8.77 3.14 -1.62
N GLU A 569 8.62 2.78 -2.89
CA GLU A 569 8.71 1.39 -3.39
C GLU A 569 9.40 1.45 -4.77
N MET A 570 10.74 1.38 -4.80
CA MET A 570 11.49 1.45 -6.07
C MET A 570 11.16 0.32 -7.05
N ASP A 571 10.47 -0.75 -6.61
CA ASP A 571 9.84 -1.76 -7.45
C ASP A 571 8.91 -2.64 -6.60
N PRO A 572 7.59 -2.44 -6.62
CA PRO A 572 6.67 -3.48 -6.20
C PRO A 572 6.54 -4.39 -7.40
N SER A 573 7.16 -5.56 -7.28
CA SER A 573 6.78 -6.69 -8.09
C SER A 573 5.25 -6.83 -8.10
N ILE A 574 4.69 -7.08 -9.27
CA ILE A 574 3.26 -7.38 -9.39
C ILE A 574 3.05 -8.75 -8.71
N THR A 575 2.64 -8.73 -7.45
CA THR A 575 2.44 -9.91 -6.60
C THR A 575 0.96 -10.31 -6.52
N PRO A 576 0.66 -11.61 -6.41
CA PRO A 576 -0.69 -12.09 -6.10
C PRO A 576 -1.20 -11.51 -4.77
N ARG A 577 -2.49 -11.16 -4.72
CA ARG A 577 -3.11 -10.57 -3.52
C ARG A 577 -3.15 -11.58 -2.38
N MET A 578 -2.76 -11.14 -1.17
CA MET A 578 -2.95 -11.91 0.06
C MET A 578 -4.44 -12.17 0.31
N PRO A 579 -4.83 -13.30 0.94
CA PRO A 579 -6.22 -13.69 1.15
C PRO A 579 -7.08 -12.61 1.82
N VAL A 580 -6.54 -11.98 2.86
CA VAL A 580 -7.24 -10.92 3.61
C VAL A 580 -7.54 -9.68 2.76
N LEU A 581 -6.74 -9.45 1.70
CA LEU A 581 -6.87 -8.31 0.79
C LEU A 581 -7.88 -8.55 -0.34
N ASN A 582 -8.40 -9.77 -0.50
CA ASN A 582 -9.30 -10.13 -1.57
C ASN A 582 -10.78 -9.78 -1.24
N SER A 583 -11.05 -8.50 -0.98
CA SER A 583 -12.40 -7.99 -0.64
C SER A 583 -12.73 -6.69 -1.38
N PRO A 584 -13.91 -6.59 -2.05
CA PRO A 584 -14.36 -5.35 -2.67
C PRO A 584 -14.53 -4.17 -1.68
N LEU A 585 -14.85 -4.47 -0.41
CA LEU A 585 -15.00 -3.44 0.62
C LEU A 585 -13.66 -2.79 0.97
N LEU A 586 -12.58 -3.57 1.05
CA LEU A 586 -11.24 -3.05 1.27
C LEU A 586 -10.81 -2.11 0.13
N SER A 587 -11.11 -2.50 -1.11
CA SER A 587 -10.86 -1.68 -2.29
C SER A 587 -11.51 -0.30 -2.19
N ILE A 588 -12.79 -0.28 -1.84
CA ILE A 588 -13.58 0.95 -1.68
C ILE A 588 -13.05 1.77 -0.50
N HIS A 589 -12.76 1.12 0.63
CA HIS A 589 -12.19 1.74 1.83
C HIS A 589 -10.91 2.51 1.51
N VAL A 590 -9.91 1.83 0.93
CA VAL A 590 -8.61 2.43 0.60
C VAL A 590 -8.80 3.59 -0.37
N SER A 591 -9.59 3.40 -1.42
CA SER A 591 -9.84 4.45 -2.42
C SER A 591 -10.42 5.74 -1.79
N ILE A 592 -11.40 5.61 -0.91
CA ILE A 592 -12.05 6.76 -0.25
C ILE A 592 -11.11 7.46 0.74
N ILE A 593 -10.31 6.70 1.51
CA ILE A 593 -9.27 7.27 2.39
C ILE A 593 -8.25 8.06 1.58
N MET A 594 -7.84 7.55 0.42
CA MET A 594 -6.87 8.23 -0.44
C MET A 594 -7.44 9.53 -1.01
N ILE A 595 -8.72 9.56 -1.43
CA ILE A 595 -9.39 10.83 -1.81
C ILE A 595 -9.31 11.86 -0.68
N SER A 596 -9.49 11.43 0.57
CA SER A 596 -9.32 12.31 1.74
C SER A 596 -7.91 12.89 1.83
N TYR A 597 -6.88 12.05 1.74
CA TYR A 597 -5.49 12.51 1.83
C TYR A 597 -5.11 13.46 0.71
N ALA A 598 -5.60 13.21 -0.51
CA ALA A 598 -5.51 14.15 -1.63
C ALA A 598 -6.03 15.54 -1.25
N LEU A 599 -7.28 15.60 -0.79
CA LEU A 599 -7.95 16.86 -0.48
C LEU A 599 -7.29 17.57 0.71
N PHE A 600 -6.84 16.85 1.73
CA PHE A 600 -6.07 17.45 2.83
C PHE A 600 -4.71 17.98 2.38
N SER A 601 -4.04 17.29 1.45
CA SER A 601 -2.78 17.80 0.90
C SER A 601 -2.97 19.12 0.14
N LEU A 602 -4.13 19.32 -0.50
CA LEU A 602 -4.50 20.62 -1.08
C LEU A 602 -4.64 21.71 -0.02
N THR A 603 -5.13 21.37 1.18
CA THR A 603 -5.18 22.32 2.30
C THR A 603 -3.79 22.67 2.82
N PHE A 604 -2.86 21.72 2.81
CA PHE A 604 -1.46 21.89 3.20
C PHE A 604 -0.69 22.78 2.20
N ILE A 605 -0.82 22.51 0.90
CA ILE A 605 -0.18 23.36 -0.12
C ILE A 605 -0.76 24.77 -0.08
N SER A 606 -2.06 24.93 0.20
CA SER A 606 -2.66 26.26 0.41
C SER A 606 -1.99 27.02 1.57
N ALA A 607 -1.58 26.30 2.63
CA ALA A 607 -0.84 26.88 3.75
C ALA A 607 0.60 27.26 3.38
N ILE A 608 1.30 26.40 2.63
CA ILE A 608 2.64 26.73 2.09
C ILE A 608 2.59 27.97 1.21
N ALA A 609 1.65 27.99 0.25
CA ALA A 609 1.46 29.13 -0.65
C ALA A 609 1.17 30.42 0.13
N TYR A 610 0.38 30.34 1.22
CA TYR A 610 0.14 31.46 2.12
C TYR A 610 1.42 31.94 2.81
N PHE A 611 2.33 31.06 3.25
CA PHE A 611 3.56 31.50 3.91
C PHE A 611 4.50 32.29 3.00
N PHE A 612 4.59 31.92 1.73
CA PHE A 612 5.37 32.69 0.74
C PHE A 612 4.77 34.06 0.43
N THR A 613 3.48 34.23 0.66
CA THR A 613 2.73 35.43 0.25
C THR A 613 2.28 36.31 1.42
N ASN A 614 2.37 35.85 2.68
CA ASN A 614 1.80 36.56 3.83
C ASN A 614 2.47 37.91 4.13
N LYS A 615 3.77 38.07 3.81
CA LYS A 615 4.52 39.30 4.10
C LYS A 615 4.28 40.41 3.06
N SER A 616 3.58 40.09 1.97
CA SER A 616 3.36 41.05 0.89
C SER A 616 2.29 42.08 1.24
N LYS A 617 2.60 43.35 1.02
CA LYS A 617 1.66 44.48 1.18
C LYS A 617 0.83 44.77 -0.08
N LYS A 618 1.08 44.08 -1.20
CA LYS A 618 0.35 44.32 -2.46
C LYS A 618 -1.11 43.86 -2.33
N ALA A 619 -2.06 44.73 -2.67
CA ALA A 619 -3.50 44.46 -2.58
C ALA A 619 -3.93 43.20 -3.36
N SER A 620 -3.32 42.94 -4.52
CA SER A 620 -3.55 41.72 -5.31
C SER A 620 -3.14 40.44 -4.57
N ILE A 621 -2.03 40.46 -3.81
CA ILE A 621 -1.53 39.31 -3.06
C ILE A 621 -2.34 39.09 -1.78
N ILE A 622 -2.81 40.15 -1.14
CA ILE A 622 -3.75 40.05 -0.01
C ILE A 622 -5.05 39.36 -0.48
N GLN A 623 -5.51 39.67 -1.69
CA GLN A 623 -6.69 39.02 -2.28
C GLN A 623 -6.44 37.54 -2.63
N ILE A 624 -5.23 37.18 -3.10
CA ILE A 624 -4.79 35.78 -3.24
C ILE A 624 -4.85 35.05 -1.89
N ASN A 625 -4.34 35.65 -0.81
CA ASN A 625 -4.30 35.03 0.52
C ASN A 625 -5.69 34.70 1.06
N LYS A 626 -6.65 35.61 0.82
CA LYS A 626 -8.08 35.37 1.10
C LYS A 626 -8.64 34.20 0.28
N GLN A 627 -8.27 34.12 -1.00
CA GLN A 627 -8.68 33.02 -1.87
C GLN A 627 -8.06 31.69 -1.47
N LEU A 628 -6.77 31.65 -1.12
CA LEU A 628 -6.09 30.45 -0.61
C LEU A 628 -6.73 29.95 0.68
N THR A 629 -7.05 30.87 1.59
CA THR A 629 -7.76 30.55 2.84
C THR A 629 -9.16 29.99 2.57
N THR A 630 -9.85 30.59 1.61
CA THR A 630 -11.18 30.16 1.15
C THR A 630 -11.12 28.78 0.51
N LEU A 631 -10.12 28.53 -0.32
CA LEU A 631 -9.90 27.29 -1.03
C LEU A 631 -9.52 26.13 -0.10
N SER A 632 -8.60 26.37 0.82
CA SER A 632 -8.25 25.41 1.87
C SER A 632 -9.49 25.03 2.68
N GLN A 633 -10.36 25.99 2.99
CA GLN A 633 -11.62 25.70 3.66
C GLN A 633 -12.61 24.91 2.79
N ILE A 634 -12.65 25.16 1.48
CA ILE A 634 -13.47 24.38 0.54
C ILE A 634 -13.02 22.93 0.59
N PHE A 635 -11.73 22.62 0.45
CA PHE A 635 -11.26 21.23 0.45
C PHE A 635 -11.42 20.51 1.77
N LEU A 636 -11.36 21.24 2.89
CA LEU A 636 -11.48 20.65 4.22
C LEU A 636 -12.78 19.84 4.40
N TYR A 637 -13.92 20.33 3.90
CA TYR A 637 -15.22 19.66 4.06
C TYR A 637 -15.33 18.31 3.34
N PRO A 638 -15.05 18.19 2.03
CA PRO A 638 -15.02 16.90 1.36
C PRO A 638 -13.88 16.01 1.88
N ALA A 639 -12.72 16.57 2.27
CA ALA A 639 -11.61 15.79 2.82
C ALA A 639 -12.00 15.05 4.10
N ILE A 640 -12.56 15.76 5.09
CA ILE A 640 -12.96 15.12 6.34
C ILE A 640 -14.16 14.18 6.15
N THR A 641 -15.03 14.47 5.19
CA THR A 641 -16.14 13.59 4.84
C THR A 641 -15.62 12.27 4.30
N THR A 642 -14.76 12.30 3.28
CA THR A 642 -14.20 11.07 2.72
C THR A 642 -13.32 10.35 3.75
N LEU A 643 -12.63 11.06 4.65
CA LEU A 643 -11.88 10.41 5.75
C LEU A 643 -12.82 9.64 6.67
N GLY A 644 -13.90 10.28 7.15
CA GLY A 644 -14.87 9.64 8.05
C GLY A 644 -15.59 8.47 7.39
N LEU A 645 -15.98 8.63 6.12
CA LEU A 645 -16.56 7.55 5.31
C LEU A 645 -15.60 6.38 5.15
N GLY A 646 -14.33 6.67 4.88
CA GLY A 646 -13.28 5.67 4.78
C GLY A 646 -13.12 4.90 6.08
N ILE A 647 -12.95 5.58 7.23
CA ILE A 647 -12.81 4.95 8.55
C ILE A 647 -13.99 4.01 8.82
N PHE A 648 -15.22 4.46 8.52
CA PHE A 648 -16.41 3.64 8.72
C PHE A 648 -16.44 2.38 7.83
N ILE A 649 -16.17 2.53 6.52
CA ILE A 649 -16.12 1.37 5.61
C ILE A 649 -15.02 0.40 6.04
N GLY A 650 -13.91 0.93 6.58
CA GLY A 650 -12.84 0.13 7.18
C GLY A 650 -13.32 -0.67 8.40
N ALA A 651 -14.07 -0.05 9.30
CA ALA A 651 -14.65 -0.72 10.47
C ALA A 651 -15.67 -1.81 10.09
N ILE A 652 -16.45 -1.61 9.02
CA ILE A 652 -17.34 -2.66 8.47
C ILE A 652 -16.50 -3.82 7.94
N TRP A 653 -15.49 -3.53 7.13
CA TRP A 653 -14.61 -4.54 6.57
C TRP A 653 -13.89 -5.34 7.67
N ALA A 654 -13.30 -4.67 8.66
CA ALA A 654 -12.66 -5.31 9.81
C ALA A 654 -13.63 -6.22 10.57
N ASN A 655 -14.90 -5.81 10.73
CA ASN A 655 -15.90 -6.64 11.38
C ASN A 655 -16.28 -7.89 10.56
N ILE A 656 -16.25 -7.80 9.23
CA ILE A 656 -16.52 -8.93 8.32
C ILE A 656 -15.33 -9.87 8.24
N SER A 657 -14.09 -9.37 8.29
CA SER A 657 -12.87 -10.17 8.12
C SER A 657 -12.32 -10.70 9.45
N TRP A 658 -12.38 -9.89 10.52
CA TRP A 658 -11.79 -10.17 11.82
C TRP A 658 -12.81 -10.22 12.96
N GLY A 659 -14.11 -10.22 12.65
CA GLY A 659 -15.17 -10.33 13.66
C GLY A 659 -15.30 -9.13 14.62
N THR A 660 -14.40 -8.13 14.54
CA THR A 660 -14.37 -6.92 15.39
C THR A 660 -14.32 -5.67 14.53
N TYR A 661 -15.04 -4.61 14.91
CA TYR A 661 -15.08 -3.36 14.16
C TYR A 661 -13.96 -2.36 14.49
N TRP A 662 -13.26 -2.55 15.62
CA TRP A 662 -12.16 -1.71 16.07
C TRP A 662 -11.22 -2.53 16.98
N GLY A 663 -9.92 -2.44 16.72
CA GLY A 663 -8.86 -3.17 17.41
C GLY A 663 -7.79 -2.28 18.07
N TRP A 664 -7.86 -0.95 17.92
CA TRP A 664 -6.84 -0.01 18.42
C TRP A 664 -5.46 -0.20 17.80
N ASP A 665 -5.39 -0.80 16.62
CA ASP A 665 -4.11 -0.92 15.92
C ASP A 665 -3.55 0.48 15.60
N PRO A 666 -2.23 0.62 15.39
CA PRO A 666 -1.64 1.91 15.11
C PRO A 666 -2.27 2.64 13.91
N LYS A 667 -2.75 1.93 12.87
CA LYS A 667 -3.42 2.59 11.73
C LYS A 667 -4.80 3.11 12.08
N GLU A 668 -5.65 2.30 12.72
CA GLU A 668 -6.96 2.75 13.21
C GLU A 668 -6.82 3.95 14.15
N THR A 669 -5.88 3.86 15.10
CA THR A 669 -5.65 4.91 16.11
C THR A 669 -5.19 6.21 15.47
N TRP A 670 -4.22 6.16 14.53
CA TRP A 670 -3.76 7.35 13.83
C TRP A 670 -4.79 7.91 12.85
N ALA A 671 -5.61 7.08 12.21
CA ALA A 671 -6.73 7.54 11.41
C ALA A 671 -7.75 8.33 12.25
N LEU A 672 -8.05 7.88 13.47
CA LEU A 672 -8.90 8.61 14.42
C LEU A 672 -8.24 9.92 14.88
N ILE A 673 -6.94 9.90 15.22
CA ILE A 673 -6.17 11.11 15.57
C ILE A 673 -6.23 12.14 14.44
N THR A 674 -5.98 11.74 13.19
CA THR A 674 -6.04 12.61 12.02
C THR A 674 -7.45 13.17 11.83
N PHE A 675 -8.48 12.33 11.94
CA PHE A 675 -9.87 12.80 11.85
C PHE A 675 -10.18 13.85 12.92
N MET A 676 -9.73 13.62 14.16
CA MET A 676 -9.87 14.57 15.27
C MET A 676 -9.15 15.90 15.01
N ILE A 677 -7.87 15.86 14.62
CA ILE A 677 -7.08 17.06 14.32
C ILE A 677 -7.75 17.89 13.21
N TYR A 678 -8.22 17.25 12.13
CA TYR A 678 -8.86 17.95 11.02
C TYR A 678 -10.31 18.37 11.30
N ALA A 679 -10.96 17.88 12.36
CA ALA A 679 -12.26 18.37 12.83
C ALA A 679 -12.17 19.74 13.52
N ILE A 680 -11.03 20.07 14.15
CA ILE A 680 -10.78 21.35 14.83
C ILE A 680 -11.06 22.58 13.92
N PRO A 681 -10.52 22.68 12.69
CA PRO A 681 -10.72 23.84 11.81
C PRO A 681 -12.16 24.04 11.31
N LEU A 682 -13.06 23.06 11.48
CA LEU A 682 -14.50 23.24 11.23
C LEU A 682 -15.19 24.08 12.31
N HIS A 683 -14.59 24.18 13.51
CA HIS A 683 -15.18 24.82 14.68
C HIS A 683 -14.79 26.31 14.82
N LYS A 684 -14.53 27.03 13.71
CA LYS A 684 -14.13 28.46 13.70
C LYS A 684 -15.09 29.41 14.43
N ALA A 685 -16.36 29.04 14.55
CA ALA A 685 -17.32 29.81 15.33
C ALA A 685 -17.00 29.79 16.84
N SER A 686 -16.49 28.65 17.33
CA SER A 686 -16.08 28.42 18.73
C SER A 686 -14.61 28.80 18.96
N LEU A 687 -13.73 28.51 18.00
CA LEU A 687 -12.30 28.78 18.06
C LEU A 687 -11.95 30.06 17.29
N GLN A 688 -12.05 31.20 17.97
CA GLN A 688 -11.80 32.52 17.38
C GLN A 688 -10.37 32.69 16.83
N SER A 689 -9.39 31.96 17.39
CA SER A 689 -8.00 31.95 16.91
C SER A 689 -7.89 31.52 15.44
N LEU A 690 -8.70 30.55 15.00
CA LEU A 690 -8.69 29.99 13.64
C LEU A 690 -9.46 30.85 12.63
N ARG A 691 -10.00 32.00 13.04
CA ARG A 691 -10.55 33.02 12.12
C ARG A 691 -9.45 33.83 11.44
N SER A 692 -8.28 33.95 12.09
CA SER A 692 -7.10 34.57 11.49
C SER A 692 -6.52 33.65 10.41
N GLU A 693 -6.35 34.18 9.19
CA GLU A 693 -5.76 33.46 8.05
C GLU A 693 -4.40 32.85 8.43
N LYS A 694 -3.54 33.62 9.10
CA LYS A 694 -2.21 33.18 9.54
C LYS A 694 -2.28 31.98 10.47
N LYS A 695 -3.10 32.07 11.53
CA LYS A 695 -3.22 30.99 12.52
C LYS A 695 -3.88 29.75 11.91
N TYR A 696 -4.84 29.93 11.00
CA TYR A 696 -5.46 28.85 10.26
C TYR A 696 -4.44 28.08 9.41
N HIS A 697 -3.62 28.78 8.60
CA HIS A 697 -2.63 28.11 7.75
C HIS A 697 -1.48 27.47 8.54
N ILE A 698 -1.04 28.07 9.67
CA ILE A 698 -0.13 27.41 10.61
C ILE A 698 -0.72 26.10 11.12
N PHE A 699 -1.99 26.12 11.52
CA PHE A 699 -2.67 24.91 11.96
C PHE A 699 -2.74 23.87 10.84
N MET A 700 -3.17 24.23 9.64
CA MET A 700 -3.27 23.29 8.51
C MET A 700 -1.91 22.71 8.10
N PHE A 701 -0.84 23.51 8.20
CA PHE A 701 0.53 23.05 7.95
C PHE A 701 0.95 21.98 8.96
N ILE A 702 0.73 22.23 10.25
CA ILE A 702 1.07 21.28 11.32
C ILE A 702 0.18 20.04 11.26
N ALA A 703 -1.12 20.21 10.97
CA ALA A 703 -2.08 19.11 10.88
C ALA A 703 -1.68 18.07 9.81
N PHE A 704 -0.98 18.49 8.74
CA PHE A 704 -0.50 17.60 7.70
C PHE A 704 0.52 16.57 8.20
N LEU A 705 1.26 16.88 9.27
CA LEU A 705 2.14 15.91 9.93
C LEU A 705 1.38 14.68 10.43
N SER A 706 0.10 14.82 10.81
CA SER A 706 -0.72 13.67 11.21
C SER A 706 -1.03 12.72 10.04
N ILE A 707 -1.17 13.23 8.81
CA ILE A 707 -1.34 12.40 7.61
C ILE A 707 -0.03 11.67 7.29
N LEU A 708 1.09 12.38 7.36
CA LEU A 708 2.41 11.77 7.18
C LEU A 708 2.65 10.68 8.23
N MET A 709 2.25 10.90 9.48
CA MET A 709 2.34 9.89 10.52
C MET A 709 1.42 8.70 10.27
N THR A 710 0.15 8.94 9.91
CA THR A 710 -0.81 7.86 9.62
C THR A 710 -0.37 7.00 8.43
N TYR A 711 0.16 7.63 7.38
CA TYR A 711 0.54 6.94 6.16
C TYR A 711 1.98 6.39 6.18
N PHE A 712 2.98 7.21 6.50
CA PHE A 712 4.38 6.78 6.55
C PHE A 712 4.78 6.28 7.93
N GLY A 713 4.44 7.04 8.98
CA GLY A 713 4.82 6.72 10.34
C GLY A 713 4.34 5.34 10.77
N VAL A 714 3.09 4.98 10.49
CA VAL A 714 2.60 3.65 10.85
C VAL A 714 3.25 2.55 10.01
N ASN A 715 3.33 2.71 8.69
CA ASN A 715 3.87 1.68 7.79
C ASN A 715 5.36 1.39 8.01
N TYR A 716 6.17 2.44 8.23
CA TYR A 716 7.63 2.29 8.28
C TYR A 716 8.22 2.40 9.69
N ILE A 717 7.52 3.05 10.63
CA ILE A 717 8.05 3.31 11.98
C ILE A 717 7.36 2.45 13.04
N LEU A 718 6.03 2.31 13.02
CA LEU A 718 5.29 1.63 14.10
C LEU A 718 4.96 0.15 13.80
N GLY A 719 4.76 -0.22 12.53
CA GLY A 719 4.26 -1.55 12.16
C GLY A 719 2.78 -1.77 12.56
N GLY A 720 2.21 -2.93 12.22
CA GLY A 720 0.86 -3.33 12.63
C GLY A 720 0.21 -4.36 11.71
N MET A 721 -0.98 -4.86 12.06
CA MET A 721 -1.75 -5.85 11.28
C MET A 721 -2.10 -5.38 9.85
N HIS A 722 -2.01 -4.08 9.61
CA HIS A 722 -2.24 -3.45 8.32
C HIS A 722 -0.95 -3.06 7.59
N SER A 723 0.23 -3.35 8.13
CA SER A 723 1.50 -3.02 7.48
C SER A 723 1.73 -4.00 6.33
N TYR A 724 1.49 -3.55 5.10
CA TYR A 724 1.73 -4.33 3.87
C TYR A 724 2.99 -3.85 3.12
N ALA A 725 3.80 -3.02 3.78
CA ALA A 725 5.04 -2.44 3.24
C ALA A 725 6.23 -3.40 3.38
#